data_AF-A0A136N9Y7-F1
#
_entry.id   AF-A0A136N9Y7-F1
#
_cell.length_a   1.000
_cell.length_b   1.000
_cell.length_c   1.000
_cell.angle_alpha   90.00
_cell.angle_beta   90.00
_cell.angle_gamma   90.00
#
_symmetry.space_group_name_H-M   'P 1'
#
loop_
_entity.id
_entity.type
_entity.pdbx_description
1 polymer ?
#
loop_
_entity_poly.entity_id
_entity_poly.type
_entity_poly.pdbx_seq_one_letter_code
_entity_poly.pdbx_strand_id
1 'polypeptide(L)'
;MHSITLNESIKKMKEIFASFALLFILINVSAQEVEFSVIPAAQEVGTQDAFQVVYQIKNSNRVEGFRIEETKDIQILGGPARGSNISIINGNRSSSSTFTYIFKANRKGTITLPSGIIKIEGKEFKTTPTTIQVVEGSVRAKSQQRNNIFDDPFFNDPFGDDPFAAIQKQHQAMMQMMQRNAQGGQMNIPRPQAAAPSSANQNNPNDFNKANLNKNLFIKVDVDKTNVFVGEQITASYKIYTRLPMEINLTKLPSLIGFWSQDFKLPQIPKPTKTIYNGKEYQVFEIKRTALFPTQKGVLELDPAEAKGIARILKPQHIKQDNQFEDDPFFNMFNSMFMGDPLFNSAGTTTYKYEDIDVSLKSMPVSIHVSEIPTDKKPPSFNGAVGKYTIESSIDKQTLSTDDITTLTVKINGAGNLKMINPPTIKLPNDINNYDIQQADTILNTNNTISGYKTFKYSLSSQTPGTYEIPPILLTYYEPESKQFKTLETPSYTLLIKAGKQKNSIASLPNQIHDIDKKSYPIKKSSNGNVLKSPLYWSSFATPLLAFLLLFSYSKREAKLQSNTQLFKNKKANKIALKRLETAEKYLKLSAQNLFYEETSKAVWLYLSDKLNIPLSSLSKEFSSQKLTEKNISQELQKELYRVTNECEMALYTPDGGCMRMHQTYSDAFKLIGKLEDALS
;
A
#
# COMPACT_ATOMS: atom_id res chain seq x y z
N MET A 1 25.15 27.17 43.11
CA MET A 1 24.52 26.89 41.79
C MET A 1 24.20 25.42 41.52
N HIS A 2 24.62 24.45 42.35
CA HIS A 2 24.32 23.02 42.12
C HIS A 2 22.96 22.52 42.66
N SER A 3 22.34 23.23 43.59
CA SER A 3 21.03 22.85 44.17
C SER A 3 19.83 23.22 43.29
N ILE A 4 19.99 24.21 42.40
CA ILE A 4 18.91 24.73 41.55
C ILE A 4 18.66 23.81 40.35
N THR A 5 19.71 23.22 39.78
CA THR A 5 19.60 22.30 38.63
C THR A 5 19.05 20.93 39.00
N LEU A 6 19.28 20.47 40.24
CA LEU A 6 18.69 19.22 40.74
C LEU A 6 17.18 19.35 40.95
N ASN A 7 16.72 20.52 41.41
CA ASN A 7 15.30 20.75 41.66
C ASN A 7 14.51 20.92 40.35
N GLU A 8 15.09 21.57 39.34
CA GLU A 8 14.50 21.64 37.99
C GLU A 8 14.42 20.28 37.30
N SER A 9 15.45 19.45 37.45
CA SER A 9 15.44 18.09 36.88
C SER A 9 14.44 17.18 37.60
N ILE A 10 14.30 17.29 38.93
CA ILE A 10 13.25 16.59 39.69
C ILE A 10 11.85 17.10 39.30
N LYS A 11 11.69 18.40 39.05
CA LYS A 11 10.41 18.98 38.61
C LYS A 11 10.02 18.50 37.21
N LYS A 12 10.95 18.52 36.25
CA LYS A 12 10.74 17.93 34.91
C LYS A 12 10.45 16.43 34.97
N MET A 13 11.10 15.70 35.88
CA MET A 13 10.81 14.27 36.07
C MET A 13 9.40 14.03 36.63
N LYS A 14 8.94 14.86 37.56
CA LYS A 14 7.57 14.81 38.08
C LYS A 14 6.53 15.17 37.01
N GLU A 15 6.82 16.15 36.16
CA GLU A 15 5.94 16.53 35.04
C GLU A 15 5.88 15.44 33.96
N ILE A 16 7.00 14.80 33.64
CA ILE A 16 7.05 13.65 32.73
C ILE A 16 6.30 12.45 33.33
N PHE A 17 6.46 12.19 34.64
CA PHE A 17 5.73 11.14 35.33
C PHE A 17 4.23 11.41 35.40
N ALA A 18 3.82 12.64 35.70
CA ALA A 18 2.41 13.05 35.71
C ALA A 18 1.79 12.94 34.30
N SER A 19 2.56 13.29 33.27
CA SER A 19 2.16 13.12 31.86
C SER A 19 2.03 11.65 31.48
N PHE A 20 2.95 10.79 31.94
CA PHE A 20 2.88 9.34 31.73
C PHE A 20 1.73 8.69 32.51
N ALA A 21 1.46 9.13 33.74
CA ALA A 21 0.34 8.65 34.55
C ALA A 21 -1.01 9.08 33.96
N LEU A 22 -1.12 10.30 33.46
CA LEU A 22 -2.30 10.80 32.75
C LEU A 22 -2.50 10.08 31.41
N LEU A 23 -1.41 9.81 30.69
CA LEU A 23 -1.43 8.96 29.49
C LEU A 23 -1.84 7.52 29.85
N PHE A 24 -1.42 6.96 30.98
CA PHE A 24 -1.79 5.61 31.42
C PHE A 24 -3.25 5.52 31.87
N ILE A 25 -3.81 6.57 32.46
CA ILE A 25 -5.25 6.67 32.76
C ILE A 25 -6.07 6.74 31.46
N LEU A 26 -5.53 7.37 30.40
CA LEU A 26 -6.09 7.37 29.05
C LEU A 26 -5.81 6.07 28.27
N ILE A 27 -4.83 5.25 28.70
CA ILE A 27 -4.54 3.90 28.16
C ILE A 27 -5.33 2.81 28.91
N ASN A 28 -6.47 3.13 29.51
CA ASN A 28 -7.62 2.22 29.38
C ASN A 28 -8.12 2.25 27.93
N VAL A 29 -7.19 2.01 26.99
CA VAL A 29 -7.44 1.46 25.67
C VAL A 29 -8.27 0.23 25.97
N SER A 30 -9.55 0.29 25.59
CA SER A 30 -10.28 -0.92 25.30
C SER A 30 -9.37 -1.72 24.39
N ALA A 31 -8.77 -2.78 24.92
CA ALA A 31 -8.15 -3.79 24.08
C ALA A 31 -9.25 -4.17 23.09
N GLN A 32 -9.08 -3.84 21.81
CA GLN A 32 -9.94 -4.39 20.78
C GLN A 32 -9.69 -5.90 20.86
N GLU A 33 -10.61 -6.59 21.52
CA GLU A 33 -10.55 -8.02 21.67
C GLU A 33 -10.48 -8.63 20.27
N VAL A 34 -9.55 -9.56 20.07
CA VAL A 34 -9.39 -10.25 18.80
C VAL A 34 -10.64 -11.10 18.60
N GLU A 35 -11.49 -10.71 17.66
CA GLU A 35 -12.69 -11.46 17.30
C GLU A 35 -12.29 -12.55 16.31
N PHE A 36 -12.42 -13.83 16.71
CA PHE A 36 -12.12 -14.98 15.87
C PHE A 36 -13.35 -15.88 15.72
N SER A 37 -13.97 -15.85 14.53
CA SER A 37 -15.26 -16.49 14.26
C SER A 37 -15.19 -17.46 13.08
N VAL A 38 -16.05 -18.49 13.12
CA VAL A 38 -16.30 -19.41 11.99
C VAL A 38 -17.65 -19.08 11.37
N ILE A 39 -17.69 -18.88 10.06
CA ILE A 39 -18.88 -18.50 9.31
C ILE A 39 -19.11 -19.55 8.22
N PRO A 40 -20.11 -20.44 8.36
CA PRO A 40 -20.47 -21.36 7.28
C PRO A 40 -21.25 -20.64 6.18
N ALA A 41 -21.12 -21.12 4.94
CA ALA A 41 -21.88 -20.59 3.80
C ALA A 41 -23.40 -20.83 3.92
N ALA A 42 -23.82 -21.83 4.69
CA ALA A 42 -25.22 -22.13 5.00
C ALA A 42 -25.33 -22.81 6.37
N GLN A 43 -26.47 -22.64 7.04
CA GLN A 43 -26.76 -23.32 8.32
C GLN A 43 -27.23 -24.77 8.12
N GLU A 44 -27.65 -25.12 6.89
CA GLU A 44 -28.08 -26.46 6.48
C GLU A 44 -27.32 -26.89 5.22
N VAL A 45 -26.77 -28.11 5.22
CA VAL A 45 -25.96 -28.66 4.11
C VAL A 45 -26.25 -30.15 3.90
N GLY A 46 -26.01 -30.67 2.69
CA GLY A 46 -26.19 -32.09 2.40
C GLY A 46 -24.94 -32.92 2.69
N THR A 47 -25.08 -34.21 3.04
CA THR A 47 -23.96 -35.17 3.13
C THR A 47 -23.20 -35.37 1.81
N GLN A 48 -23.81 -35.02 0.68
CA GLN A 48 -23.18 -35.07 -0.65
C GLN A 48 -22.67 -33.70 -1.12
N ASP A 49 -22.91 -32.62 -0.37
CA ASP A 49 -22.52 -31.26 -0.75
C ASP A 49 -21.16 -30.86 -0.20
N ALA A 50 -20.36 -30.22 -1.06
CA ALA A 50 -19.22 -29.43 -0.64
C ALA A 50 -19.72 -28.03 -0.25
N PHE A 51 -19.38 -27.54 0.94
CA PHE A 51 -19.80 -26.21 1.41
C PHE A 51 -18.61 -25.41 1.92
N GLN A 52 -18.67 -24.09 1.73
CA GLN A 52 -17.59 -23.19 2.11
C GLN A 52 -17.72 -22.79 3.58
N VAL A 53 -16.60 -22.74 4.29
CA VAL A 53 -16.51 -22.23 5.66
C VAL A 53 -15.39 -21.19 5.73
N VAL A 54 -15.73 -20.01 6.24
CA VAL A 54 -14.81 -18.88 6.36
C VAL A 54 -14.45 -18.68 7.82
N TYR A 55 -13.15 -18.76 8.11
CA TYR A 55 -12.57 -18.38 9.40
C TYR A 55 -12.15 -16.92 9.31
N GLN A 56 -12.83 -16.05 10.06
CA GLN A 56 -12.60 -14.60 10.02
C GLN A 56 -11.98 -14.14 11.34
N ILE A 57 -10.91 -13.36 11.23
CA ILE A 57 -10.19 -12.76 12.35
C ILE A 57 -10.27 -11.26 12.19
N LYS A 58 -10.79 -10.53 13.17
CA LYS A 58 -10.81 -9.06 13.18
C LYS A 58 -9.88 -8.51 14.25
N ASN A 59 -9.38 -7.29 14.02
CA ASN A 59 -8.52 -6.52 14.94
C ASN A 59 -7.18 -7.21 15.25
N SER A 60 -6.56 -7.85 14.25
CA SER A 60 -5.21 -8.44 14.40
C SER A 60 -4.23 -7.90 13.35
N ASN A 61 -3.01 -7.61 13.79
CA ASN A 61 -1.93 -7.05 12.97
C ASN A 61 -1.06 -8.13 12.31
N ARG A 62 -0.92 -9.31 12.94
CA ARG A 62 -0.06 -10.40 12.44
C ARG A 62 -0.57 -11.76 12.94
N VAL A 63 -1.13 -12.55 12.03
CA VAL A 63 -1.65 -13.89 12.29
C VAL A 63 -0.66 -14.92 11.78
N GLU A 64 -0.17 -15.79 12.66
CA GLU A 64 0.75 -16.88 12.30
C GLU A 64 0.14 -18.25 12.64
N GLY A 65 0.56 -19.28 11.90
CA GLY A 65 0.27 -20.67 12.25
C GLY A 65 -1.22 -21.06 12.24
N PHE A 66 -2.04 -20.49 11.34
CA PHE A 66 -3.43 -20.92 11.18
C PHE A 66 -3.50 -22.42 10.87
N ARG A 67 -4.23 -23.16 11.70
CA ARG A 67 -4.53 -24.59 11.54
C ARG A 67 -5.96 -24.87 11.99
N ILE A 68 -6.57 -25.93 11.47
CA ILE A 68 -7.89 -26.40 11.88
C ILE A 68 -7.75 -27.73 12.63
N GLU A 69 -8.59 -27.93 13.64
CA GLU A 69 -8.68 -29.22 14.33
C GLU A 69 -9.30 -30.27 13.40
N GLU A 70 -8.66 -31.43 13.24
CA GLU A 70 -9.23 -32.52 12.46
C GLU A 70 -10.39 -33.17 13.22
N THR A 71 -11.49 -33.41 12.51
CA THR A 71 -12.69 -34.06 13.08
C THR A 71 -13.13 -35.18 12.16
N LYS A 72 -13.66 -36.27 12.73
CA LYS A 72 -14.14 -37.42 11.95
C LYS A 72 -15.43 -37.11 11.17
N ASP A 73 -16.17 -36.09 11.60
CA ASP A 73 -17.48 -35.72 11.06
C ASP A 73 -17.40 -34.89 9.77
N ILE A 74 -16.25 -34.27 9.48
CA ILE A 74 -16.05 -33.36 8.35
C ILE A 74 -14.78 -33.72 7.60
N GLN A 75 -14.91 -33.88 6.28
CA GLN A 75 -13.78 -34.02 5.36
C GLN A 75 -13.43 -32.68 4.72
N ILE A 76 -12.14 -32.36 4.65
CA ILE A 76 -11.62 -31.17 3.98
C ILE A 76 -11.43 -31.50 2.50
N LEU A 77 -12.11 -30.77 1.61
CA LEU A 77 -12.02 -30.96 0.16
C LEU A 77 -11.10 -29.94 -0.51
N GLY A 78 -10.84 -28.79 0.11
CA GLY A 78 -9.95 -27.77 -0.44
C GLY A 78 -9.77 -26.54 0.47
N GLY A 79 -8.73 -25.74 0.18
CA GLY A 79 -8.33 -24.57 0.97
C GLY A 79 -7.05 -24.80 1.80
N PRO A 80 -6.56 -23.80 2.58
CA PRO A 80 -7.18 -22.50 2.77
C PRO A 80 -6.90 -21.52 1.62
N ALA A 81 -7.94 -20.91 1.06
CA ALA A 81 -7.79 -19.64 0.34
C ALA A 81 -7.70 -18.49 1.36
N ARG A 82 -6.73 -17.59 1.19
CA ARG A 82 -6.44 -16.50 2.14
C ARG A 82 -6.85 -15.16 1.58
N GLY A 83 -7.49 -14.33 2.39
CA GLY A 83 -7.89 -12.97 2.07
C GLY A 83 -7.58 -12.02 3.22
N SER A 84 -7.26 -10.76 2.90
CA SER A 84 -7.00 -9.71 3.88
C SER A 84 -7.73 -8.43 3.47
N ASN A 85 -8.36 -7.77 4.43
CA ASN A 85 -9.10 -6.52 4.22
C ASN A 85 -8.81 -5.54 5.36
N ILE A 86 -8.39 -4.32 5.00
CA ILE A 86 -8.05 -3.24 5.94
C ILE A 86 -9.06 -2.11 5.74
N SER A 87 -9.74 -1.70 6.81
CA SER A 87 -10.70 -0.60 6.81
C SER A 87 -10.36 0.42 7.88
N ILE A 88 -10.37 1.71 7.52
CA ILE A 88 -10.03 2.83 8.40
C ILE A 88 -11.25 3.73 8.49
N ILE A 89 -11.88 3.80 9.67
CA ILE A 89 -13.08 4.62 9.91
C ILE A 89 -12.80 5.50 11.14
N ASN A 90 -12.91 6.82 10.98
CA ASN A 90 -12.73 7.82 12.05
C ASN A 90 -11.41 7.66 12.84
N GLY A 91 -10.30 7.38 12.15
CA GLY A 91 -8.97 7.24 12.79
C GLY A 91 -8.70 5.89 13.45
N ASN A 92 -9.71 5.02 13.59
CA ASN A 92 -9.53 3.66 14.09
C ASN A 92 -9.29 2.69 12.92
N ARG A 93 -8.11 2.06 12.90
CA ARG A 93 -7.73 1.06 11.90
C ARG A 93 -8.28 -0.31 12.33
N SER A 94 -9.17 -0.88 11.51
CA SER A 94 -9.62 -2.27 11.64
C SER A 94 -8.99 -3.14 10.55
N SER A 95 -8.37 -4.24 10.94
CA SER A 95 -7.76 -5.22 10.04
C SER A 95 -8.52 -6.53 10.16
N SER A 96 -8.87 -7.16 9.04
CA SER A 96 -9.50 -8.47 9.03
C SER A 96 -8.79 -9.44 8.09
N SER A 97 -8.55 -10.65 8.57
CA SER A 97 -7.94 -11.76 7.82
C SER A 97 -8.93 -12.91 7.71
N THR A 98 -9.08 -13.49 6.52
CA THR A 98 -10.01 -14.58 6.25
C THR A 98 -9.29 -15.79 5.70
N PHE A 99 -9.56 -16.98 6.25
CA PHE A 99 -9.13 -18.27 5.73
C PHE A 99 -10.37 -19.07 5.32
N THR A 100 -10.43 -19.46 4.05
CA THR A 100 -11.60 -20.11 3.47
C THR A 100 -11.30 -21.56 3.12
N TYR A 101 -12.10 -22.48 3.64
CA TYR A 101 -12.05 -23.90 3.30
C TYR A 101 -13.34 -24.37 2.64
N ILE A 102 -13.22 -25.45 1.89
CA ILE A 102 -14.33 -26.21 1.34
C ILE A 102 -14.39 -27.54 2.10
N PHE A 103 -15.50 -27.78 2.78
CA PHE A 103 -15.76 -28.95 3.61
C PHE A 103 -16.86 -29.83 3.02
N LYS A 104 -16.89 -31.09 3.41
CA LYS A 104 -17.98 -32.04 3.16
C LYS A 104 -18.32 -32.78 4.44
N ALA A 105 -19.61 -32.93 4.73
CA ALA A 105 -20.07 -33.62 5.92
C ALA A 105 -20.10 -35.14 5.70
N ASN A 106 -19.61 -35.92 6.68
CA ASN A 106 -19.53 -37.38 6.59
C ASN A 106 -20.76 -38.10 7.15
N ARG A 107 -21.59 -37.41 7.94
CA ARG A 107 -22.81 -37.97 8.55
C ARG A 107 -23.93 -36.94 8.62
N LYS A 108 -25.17 -37.44 8.67
CA LYS A 108 -26.38 -36.63 8.88
C LYS A 108 -26.58 -36.23 10.35
N GLY A 109 -27.39 -35.20 10.56
CA GLY A 109 -27.69 -34.61 11.87
C GLY A 109 -26.88 -33.35 12.17
N THR A 110 -26.98 -32.85 13.39
CA THR A 110 -26.22 -31.66 13.83
C THR A 110 -24.74 -32.03 13.99
N ILE A 111 -23.87 -31.33 13.26
CA ILE A 111 -22.42 -31.48 13.36
C ILE A 111 -21.77 -30.16 13.78
N THR A 112 -20.65 -30.24 14.49
CA THR A 112 -19.88 -29.07 14.90
C THR A 112 -18.74 -28.85 13.90
N LEU A 113 -18.59 -27.62 13.41
CA LEU A 113 -17.49 -27.24 12.53
C LEU A 113 -16.15 -27.31 13.27
N PRO A 114 -15.05 -27.67 12.57
CA PRO A 114 -13.74 -27.74 13.20
C PRO A 114 -13.33 -26.36 13.70
N SER A 115 -12.68 -26.31 14.86
CA SER A 115 -12.20 -25.05 15.42
C SER A 115 -10.94 -24.60 14.69
N GLY A 116 -10.89 -23.33 14.31
CA GLY A 116 -9.67 -22.68 13.83
C GLY A 116 -8.77 -22.35 15.02
N ILE A 117 -7.48 -22.60 14.89
CA ILE A 117 -6.44 -22.25 15.87
C ILE A 117 -5.46 -21.31 15.18
N ILE A 118 -5.16 -20.19 15.82
CA ILE A 118 -4.17 -19.21 15.36
C ILE A 118 -3.22 -18.82 16.48
N LYS A 119 -2.01 -18.40 16.13
CA LYS A 119 -1.07 -17.76 17.06
C LYS A 119 -0.99 -16.27 16.75
N ILE A 120 -1.28 -15.45 17.75
CA ILE A 120 -1.11 -13.99 17.70
C ILE A 120 -0.21 -13.65 18.89
N GLU A 121 0.95 -13.03 18.61
CA GLU A 121 1.92 -12.62 19.64
C GLU A 121 2.31 -13.76 20.61
N GLY A 122 2.41 -14.98 20.09
CA GLY A 122 2.78 -16.18 20.86
C GLY A 122 1.65 -16.82 21.68
N LYS A 123 0.45 -16.22 21.74
CA LYS A 123 -0.74 -16.81 22.39
C LYS A 123 -1.63 -17.52 21.35
N GLU A 124 -2.11 -18.72 21.69
CA GLU A 124 -3.05 -19.46 20.85
C GLU A 124 -4.50 -18.98 21.10
N PHE A 125 -5.20 -18.65 20.01
CA PHE A 125 -6.62 -18.33 20.03
C PHE A 125 -7.39 -19.41 19.26
N LYS A 126 -8.57 -19.78 19.78
CA LYS A 126 -9.48 -20.73 19.14
C LYS A 126 -10.80 -20.06 18.81
N THR A 127 -11.41 -20.46 17.70
CA THR A 127 -12.75 -20.00 17.34
C THR A 127 -13.81 -20.58 18.27
N THR A 128 -14.93 -19.86 18.42
CA THR A 128 -16.13 -20.40 19.06
C THR A 128 -16.73 -21.56 18.25
N PRO A 129 -17.07 -22.69 18.89
CA PRO A 129 -17.64 -23.84 18.20
C PRO A 129 -18.99 -23.45 17.58
N THR A 130 -19.14 -23.73 16.28
CA THR A 130 -20.34 -23.40 15.51
C THR A 130 -20.92 -24.69 14.94
N THR A 131 -22.21 -24.90 15.13
CA THR A 131 -22.92 -26.10 14.65
C THR A 131 -23.69 -25.82 13.37
N ILE A 132 -23.77 -26.81 12.49
CA ILE A 132 -24.60 -26.79 11.28
C ILE A 132 -25.48 -28.04 11.24
N GLN A 133 -26.62 -27.95 10.55
CA GLN A 133 -27.49 -29.10 10.31
C GLN A 133 -27.11 -29.80 9.02
N VAL A 134 -26.98 -31.12 9.07
CA VAL A 134 -26.66 -31.92 7.88
C VAL A 134 -27.81 -32.83 7.55
N VAL A 135 -28.37 -32.65 6.36
CA VAL A 135 -29.42 -33.51 5.82
C VAL A 135 -28.83 -34.55 4.88
N GLU A 136 -29.54 -35.66 4.73
CA GLU A 136 -29.10 -36.79 3.91
C GLU A 136 -29.25 -36.46 2.42
N GLY A 137 -28.19 -36.68 1.64
CA GLY A 137 -28.16 -36.38 0.20
C GLY A 137 -27.50 -35.04 -0.12
N SER A 138 -27.83 -34.46 -1.26
CA SER A 138 -27.33 -33.15 -1.69
C SER A 138 -28.48 -32.15 -1.60
N VAL A 139 -28.33 -31.10 -0.78
CA VAL A 139 -29.19 -29.91 -0.79
C VAL A 139 -29.00 -29.17 -2.12
N ARG A 140 -27.82 -29.31 -2.75
CA ARG A 140 -27.51 -28.82 -4.10
C ARG A 140 -28.07 -29.67 -5.24
N ALA A 141 -28.69 -30.83 -5.02
CA ALA A 141 -29.34 -31.61 -6.08
C ALA A 141 -30.66 -30.96 -6.57
N LYS A 142 -31.06 -29.82 -5.99
CA LYS A 142 -32.01 -28.86 -6.59
C LYS A 142 -31.33 -27.66 -7.30
N SER A 143 -30.00 -27.65 -7.41
CA SER A 143 -29.21 -26.63 -8.12
C SER A 143 -28.13 -27.30 -8.99
N GLN A 144 -28.62 -27.81 -10.13
CA GLN A 144 -27.94 -28.02 -11.42
C GLN A 144 -26.55 -28.66 -11.44
N GLN A 145 -26.56 -29.88 -11.97
CA GLN A 145 -25.44 -30.62 -12.56
C GLN A 145 -24.85 -29.92 -13.81
N ARG A 146 -23.54 -30.14 -13.97
CA ARG A 146 -22.69 -30.08 -15.17
C ARG A 146 -22.14 -28.71 -15.63
N ASN A 147 -20.87 -28.47 -15.32
CA ASN A 147 -19.82 -28.74 -16.31
C ASN A 147 -18.45 -28.87 -15.63
N ASN A 148 -17.88 -30.07 -15.70
CA ASN A 148 -16.45 -30.29 -15.52
C ASN A 148 -15.76 -29.76 -16.77
N ILE A 149 -14.88 -28.78 -16.60
CA ILE A 149 -13.91 -28.34 -17.61
C ILE A 149 -12.56 -28.27 -16.87
N PHE A 150 -11.94 -29.43 -16.73
CA PHE A 150 -10.52 -29.53 -16.42
C PHE A 150 -9.92 -30.47 -17.45
N ASP A 151 -9.79 -29.94 -18.67
CA ASP A 151 -8.74 -30.31 -19.60
C ASP A 151 -7.94 -29.01 -19.82
N ASP A 152 -6.84 -28.87 -19.10
CA ASP A 152 -5.84 -27.82 -19.30
C ASP A 152 -4.89 -28.27 -20.43
N PRO A 153 -4.74 -27.53 -21.54
CA PRO A 153 -3.74 -27.82 -22.56
C PRO A 153 -2.38 -27.17 -22.30
N PHE A 154 -2.10 -26.72 -21.07
CA PHE A 154 -0.88 -25.93 -20.75
C PHE A 154 0.11 -26.62 -19.81
N PHE A 155 0.02 -27.93 -19.65
CA PHE A 155 1.10 -28.74 -19.05
C PHE A 155 1.85 -29.51 -20.15
N ASN A 156 2.60 -28.77 -20.96
CA ASN A 156 3.81 -29.29 -21.57
C ASN A 156 4.89 -28.23 -21.40
N ASP A 157 5.78 -28.54 -20.48
CA ASP A 157 7.02 -27.85 -20.17
C ASP A 157 7.96 -27.85 -21.39
N PRO A 158 8.44 -26.69 -21.88
CA PRO A 158 9.60 -26.64 -22.76
C PRO A 158 10.70 -25.74 -22.18
N PHE A 159 10.84 -25.66 -20.85
CA PHE A 159 11.93 -24.92 -20.21
C PHE A 159 12.66 -25.78 -19.19
N GLY A 160 13.21 -26.88 -19.69
CA GLY A 160 14.32 -27.59 -19.05
C GLY A 160 15.67 -26.94 -19.33
N ASP A 161 15.79 -25.60 -19.28
CA ASP A 161 17.07 -24.91 -19.48
C ASP A 161 17.43 -23.98 -18.30
N ASP A 162 18.62 -24.24 -17.78
CA ASP A 162 19.27 -23.65 -16.61
C ASP A 162 19.36 -22.10 -16.67
N PRO A 163 18.85 -21.35 -15.67
CA PRO A 163 18.78 -19.88 -15.70
C PRO A 163 20.15 -19.15 -15.66
N PHE A 164 21.26 -19.88 -15.55
CA PHE A 164 22.61 -19.31 -15.54
C PHE A 164 23.28 -19.23 -16.93
N ALA A 165 22.76 -19.93 -17.94
CA ALA A 165 23.36 -19.93 -19.28
C ALA A 165 23.19 -18.58 -20.03
N ALA A 166 22.13 -17.82 -19.73
CA ALA A 166 21.86 -16.53 -20.37
C ALA A 166 22.82 -15.41 -19.89
N ILE A 167 23.20 -15.44 -18.61
CA ILE A 167 24.09 -14.44 -18.00
C ILE A 167 25.53 -14.65 -18.49
N GLN A 168 25.94 -15.90 -18.68
CA GLN A 168 27.29 -16.24 -19.17
C GLN A 168 27.47 -15.87 -20.65
N LYS A 169 26.43 -16.04 -21.48
CA LYS A 169 26.43 -15.56 -22.88
C LYS A 169 26.47 -14.04 -22.99
N GLN A 170 25.78 -13.33 -22.10
CA GLN A 170 25.80 -11.85 -22.08
C GLN A 170 27.18 -11.31 -21.68
N HIS A 171 27.87 -11.98 -20.76
CA HIS A 171 29.23 -11.62 -20.36
C HIS A 171 30.28 -11.90 -21.46
N GLN A 172 30.15 -13.03 -22.18
CA GLN A 172 31.02 -13.33 -23.34
C GLN A 172 30.79 -12.37 -24.52
N ALA A 173 29.54 -11.99 -24.81
CA ALA A 173 29.22 -11.03 -25.87
C ALA A 173 29.78 -9.63 -25.58
N MET A 174 29.79 -9.21 -24.32
CA MET A 174 30.35 -7.91 -23.91
C MET A 174 31.89 -7.87 -24.05
N MET A 175 32.57 -8.99 -23.76
CA MET A 175 34.03 -9.11 -23.95
C MET A 175 34.42 -9.14 -25.44
N GLN A 176 33.64 -9.80 -26.30
CA GLN A 176 33.84 -9.75 -27.75
C GLN A 176 33.63 -8.35 -28.34
N MET A 177 32.67 -7.58 -27.82
CA MET A 177 32.41 -6.22 -28.28
C MET A 177 33.53 -5.25 -27.89
N MET A 178 34.13 -5.42 -26.71
CA MET A 178 35.30 -4.63 -26.30
C MET A 178 36.56 -4.97 -27.10
N GLN A 179 36.77 -6.23 -27.49
CA GLN A 179 37.89 -6.62 -28.35
C GLN A 179 37.76 -6.07 -29.78
N ARG A 180 36.53 -5.90 -30.27
CA ARG A 180 36.24 -5.38 -31.62
C ARG A 180 36.50 -3.87 -31.76
N ASN A 181 36.43 -3.11 -30.67
CA ASN A 181 36.75 -1.67 -30.67
C ASN A 181 38.24 -1.38 -30.41
N ALA A 182 39.05 -2.39 -30.10
CA ALA A 182 40.49 -2.24 -29.83
C ALA A 182 41.38 -2.56 -31.04
N GLN A 183 40.83 -3.08 -32.15
CA GLN A 183 41.59 -3.36 -33.37
C GLN A 183 40.84 -2.86 -34.62
N GLY A 184 41.43 -1.91 -35.33
CA GLY A 184 41.12 -1.61 -36.73
C GLY A 184 40.56 -0.21 -36.97
N GLY A 185 41.34 0.62 -37.68
CA GLY A 185 41.04 2.02 -37.99
C GLY A 185 40.37 2.25 -39.35
N GLN A 186 39.96 3.52 -39.51
CA GLN A 186 39.69 4.30 -40.73
C GLN A 186 38.67 3.79 -41.76
N MET A 187 37.56 4.55 -41.95
CA MET A 187 37.35 5.30 -43.20
C MET A 187 36.11 6.22 -43.16
N ASN A 188 36.37 7.48 -43.56
CA ASN A 188 35.56 8.46 -44.30
C ASN A 188 34.01 8.46 -44.22
N ILE A 189 33.45 9.59 -43.77
CA ILE A 189 32.08 10.02 -44.05
C ILE A 189 32.13 11.41 -44.73
N PRO A 190 31.57 11.59 -45.93
CA PRO A 190 31.52 12.88 -46.61
C PRO A 190 30.48 13.82 -45.94
N ARG A 191 30.77 15.13 -45.95
CA ARG A 191 29.79 16.19 -45.63
C ARG A 191 28.75 16.31 -46.74
N PRO A 192 27.46 16.42 -46.38
CA PRO A 192 26.58 17.35 -47.06
C PRO A 192 26.00 18.40 -46.10
N GLN A 193 26.31 19.65 -46.44
CA GLN A 193 25.45 20.84 -46.43
C GLN A 193 24.44 21.04 -45.29
N ALA A 194 24.64 22.19 -44.62
CA ALA A 194 23.71 22.82 -43.70
C ALA A 194 22.34 23.07 -44.37
N ALA A 195 21.35 22.28 -43.99
CA ALA A 195 19.96 22.69 -43.97
C ALA A 195 19.58 22.98 -42.51
N ALA A 196 19.05 24.17 -42.27
CA ALA A 196 18.64 24.64 -40.96
C ALA A 196 17.70 23.64 -40.27
N PRO A 197 17.89 23.32 -38.97
CA PRO A 197 16.88 22.57 -38.24
C PRO A 197 15.67 23.48 -38.01
N SER A 198 14.60 23.17 -38.73
CA SER A 198 13.25 23.64 -38.43
C SER A 198 12.93 23.37 -36.96
N SER A 199 12.44 24.41 -36.30
CA SER A 199 12.16 24.51 -34.88
C SER A 199 11.11 23.49 -34.44
N ALA A 200 11.44 22.56 -33.53
CA ALA A 200 10.50 21.93 -32.57
C ALA A 200 11.18 20.93 -31.63
N ASN A 201 12.02 21.39 -30.69
CA ASN A 201 12.07 20.85 -29.32
C ASN A 201 13.07 21.65 -28.47
N GLN A 202 12.70 22.87 -28.07
CA GLN A 202 13.32 23.53 -26.93
C GLN A 202 12.46 23.25 -25.71
N ASN A 203 12.78 22.20 -24.95
CA ASN A 203 12.35 22.13 -23.54
C ASN A 203 13.12 23.22 -22.79
N ASN A 204 12.56 24.42 -22.74
CA ASN A 204 13.10 25.53 -21.96
C ASN A 204 13.11 25.11 -20.47
N PRO A 205 14.24 25.12 -19.75
CA PRO A 205 14.28 24.71 -18.34
C PRO A 205 13.33 25.53 -17.45
N ASN A 206 12.90 26.70 -17.91
CA ASN A 206 11.88 27.54 -17.25
C ASN A 206 10.43 27.00 -17.31
N ASP A 207 10.16 25.99 -18.13
CA ASP A 207 8.82 25.38 -18.23
C ASP A 207 8.45 24.57 -16.98
N PHE A 208 9.43 24.09 -16.22
CA PHE A 208 9.24 23.19 -15.07
C PHE A 208 9.36 23.89 -13.72
N ASN A 209 8.93 25.15 -13.64
CA ASN A 209 8.89 25.92 -12.40
C ASN A 209 7.51 25.83 -11.71
N LYS A 210 7.45 26.15 -10.41
CA LYS A 210 6.21 26.15 -9.60
C LYS A 210 5.06 26.93 -10.25
N ALA A 211 5.36 28.02 -10.96
CA ALA A 211 4.36 28.84 -11.67
C ALA A 211 3.67 28.12 -12.85
N ASN A 212 4.32 27.11 -13.46
CA ASN A 212 3.79 26.35 -14.59
C ASN A 212 3.40 24.91 -14.22
N LEU A 213 3.34 24.58 -12.92
CA LEU A 213 3.04 23.24 -12.45
C LEU A 213 1.69 22.72 -12.98
N ASN A 214 0.63 23.53 -12.92
CA ASN A 214 -0.71 23.16 -13.40
C ASN A 214 -0.77 22.90 -14.92
N LYS A 215 0.20 23.42 -15.69
CA LYS A 215 0.32 23.13 -17.12
C LYS A 215 0.97 21.78 -17.36
N ASN A 216 1.94 21.40 -16.52
CA ASN A 216 2.72 20.17 -16.68
C ASN A 216 2.17 18.98 -15.92
N LEU A 217 1.23 19.21 -14.99
CA LEU A 217 0.64 18.20 -14.13
C LEU A 217 -0.82 18.55 -13.82
N PHE A 218 -1.77 17.75 -14.32
CA PHE A 218 -3.20 17.97 -14.09
C PHE A 218 -4.00 16.66 -14.21
N ILE A 219 -5.22 16.67 -13.66
CA ILE A 219 -6.19 15.58 -13.78
C ILE A 219 -7.22 15.96 -14.84
N LYS A 220 -7.55 15.01 -15.71
CA LYS A 220 -8.64 15.13 -16.67
C LYS A 220 -9.60 13.96 -16.51
N VAL A 221 -10.89 14.26 -16.54
CA VAL A 221 -11.95 13.26 -16.65
C VAL A 221 -12.32 13.19 -18.12
N ASP A 222 -11.99 12.08 -18.76
CA ASP A 222 -12.43 11.80 -20.13
C ASP A 222 -13.72 10.98 -20.05
N VAL A 223 -14.73 11.41 -20.78
CA VAL A 223 -16.00 10.71 -20.91
C VAL A 223 -16.20 10.35 -22.38
N ASP A 224 -16.63 9.12 -22.67
CA ASP A 224 -16.86 8.66 -24.04
C ASP A 224 -18.06 9.36 -24.73
N LYS A 225 -19.12 9.69 -23.97
CA LYS A 225 -20.31 10.38 -24.46
C LYS A 225 -20.86 11.38 -23.43
N THR A 226 -21.31 12.53 -23.90
CA THR A 226 -21.95 13.58 -23.07
C THR A 226 -23.45 13.69 -23.30
N ASN A 227 -23.97 13.24 -24.44
CA ASN A 227 -25.41 13.20 -24.73
C ASN A 227 -25.87 11.75 -24.75
N VAL A 228 -26.68 11.35 -23.76
CA VAL A 228 -27.11 9.95 -23.60
C VAL A 228 -28.56 9.83 -23.17
N PHE A 229 -29.11 8.63 -23.24
CA PHE A 229 -30.41 8.32 -22.67
C PHE A 229 -30.31 7.82 -21.21
N VAL A 230 -31.40 7.95 -20.44
CA VAL A 230 -31.50 7.32 -19.12
C VAL A 230 -31.21 5.81 -19.23
N GLY A 231 -30.30 5.30 -18.37
CA GLY A 231 -29.87 3.91 -18.38
C GLY A 231 -28.83 3.54 -19.45
N GLU A 232 -28.46 4.43 -20.36
CA GLU A 232 -27.36 4.18 -21.30
C GLU A 232 -26.00 4.20 -20.59
N GLN A 233 -25.10 3.31 -20.99
CA GLN A 233 -23.74 3.29 -20.44
C GLN A 233 -22.92 4.48 -20.95
N ILE A 234 -22.31 5.19 -20.01
CA ILE A 234 -21.21 6.13 -20.21
C ILE A 234 -19.96 5.56 -19.56
N THR A 235 -18.81 5.75 -20.17
CA THR A 235 -17.53 5.39 -19.55
C THR A 235 -16.75 6.63 -19.18
N ALA A 236 -16.48 6.80 -17.88
CA ALA A 236 -15.65 7.86 -17.35
C ALA A 236 -14.27 7.31 -16.96
N SER A 237 -13.23 7.86 -17.58
CA SER A 237 -11.82 7.57 -17.31
C SER A 237 -11.15 8.75 -16.62
N TYR A 238 -10.65 8.52 -15.41
CA TYR A 238 -9.89 9.49 -14.64
C TYR A 238 -8.42 9.33 -14.97
N LYS A 239 -7.83 10.35 -15.58
CA LYS A 239 -6.46 10.32 -16.10
C LYS A 239 -5.63 11.44 -15.50
N ILE A 240 -4.42 11.10 -15.08
CA ILE A 240 -3.40 12.07 -14.67
C ILE A 240 -2.46 12.29 -15.84
N TYR A 241 -2.32 13.54 -16.28
CA TYR A 241 -1.38 13.98 -17.30
C TYR A 241 -0.17 14.57 -16.62
N THR A 242 1.03 14.08 -16.94
CA THR A 242 2.28 14.63 -16.42
C THR A 242 3.43 14.69 -17.40
N ARG A 243 4.32 15.65 -17.17
CA ARG A 243 5.65 15.76 -17.78
C ARG A 243 6.77 15.66 -16.75
N LEU A 244 6.41 15.44 -15.49
CA LEU A 244 7.28 15.48 -14.31
C LEU A 244 7.16 14.18 -13.49
N PRO A 245 8.24 13.74 -12.83
CA PRO A 245 8.15 12.70 -11.81
C PRO A 245 7.23 13.14 -10.67
N MET A 246 6.34 12.25 -10.23
CA MET A 246 5.38 12.54 -9.17
C MET A 246 5.10 11.30 -8.30
N GLU A 247 4.57 11.54 -7.11
CA GLU A 247 3.89 10.55 -6.29
C GLU A 247 2.55 11.13 -5.85
N ILE A 248 1.44 10.65 -6.43
CA ILE A 248 0.09 11.21 -6.18
C ILE A 248 -0.85 10.14 -5.68
N ASN A 249 -1.60 10.49 -4.63
CA ASN A 249 -2.67 9.69 -4.08
C ASN A 249 -4.01 10.38 -4.31
N LEU A 250 -5.01 9.61 -4.73
CA LEU A 250 -6.37 10.12 -4.94
C LEU A 250 -7.00 10.42 -3.58
N THR A 251 -7.34 11.67 -3.32
CA THR A 251 -7.84 12.11 -2.00
C THR A 251 -9.36 12.16 -1.94
N LYS A 252 -10.02 12.52 -3.04
CA LYS A 252 -11.48 12.58 -3.12
C LYS A 252 -11.94 12.06 -4.47
N LEU A 253 -12.76 11.01 -4.42
CA LEU A 253 -13.50 10.55 -5.58
C LEU A 253 -14.65 11.52 -5.86
N PRO A 254 -14.94 11.81 -7.13
CA PRO A 254 -16.07 12.67 -7.48
C PRO A 254 -17.38 12.00 -7.07
N SER A 255 -18.34 12.81 -6.63
CA SER A 255 -19.68 12.29 -6.40
C SER A 255 -20.30 11.91 -7.75
N LEU A 256 -21.01 10.78 -7.75
CA LEU A 256 -21.68 10.23 -8.93
C LEU A 256 -23.19 10.35 -8.77
N ILE A 257 -23.65 11.52 -8.29
CA ILE A 257 -25.06 11.76 -8.00
C ILE A 257 -25.88 11.65 -9.29
N GLY A 258 -26.97 10.88 -9.23
CA GLY A 258 -27.80 10.61 -10.41
C GLY A 258 -27.27 9.50 -11.32
N PHE A 259 -26.13 8.88 -11.00
CA PHE A 259 -25.59 7.74 -11.74
C PHE A 259 -25.53 6.48 -10.87
N TRP A 260 -25.95 5.36 -11.42
CA TRP A 260 -25.47 4.06 -10.95
C TRP A 260 -24.09 3.79 -11.57
N SER A 261 -23.14 3.28 -10.79
CA SER A 261 -21.74 3.16 -11.23
C SER A 261 -21.17 1.77 -11.02
N GLN A 262 -20.35 1.32 -11.97
CA GLN A 262 -19.62 0.06 -11.90
C GLN A 262 -18.15 0.28 -12.28
N ASP A 263 -17.24 0.03 -11.35
CA ASP A 263 -15.81 0.20 -11.59
C ASP A 263 -15.24 -0.94 -12.45
N PHE A 264 -14.38 -0.59 -13.40
CA PHE A 264 -13.60 -1.55 -14.17
C PHE A 264 -12.39 -2.02 -13.36
N LYS A 265 -11.96 -3.26 -13.56
CA LYS A 265 -10.72 -3.77 -12.96
C LYS A 265 -9.53 -3.22 -13.75
N LEU A 266 -8.75 -2.36 -13.14
CA LEU A 266 -7.48 -1.86 -13.70
C LEU A 266 -6.32 -2.81 -13.33
N PRO A 267 -5.26 -2.86 -14.15
CA PRO A 267 -4.03 -3.58 -13.77
C PRO A 267 -3.45 -2.98 -12.48
N GLN A 268 -2.87 -3.83 -11.63
CA GLN A 268 -2.34 -3.41 -10.32
C GLN A 268 -1.23 -2.34 -10.43
N ILE A 269 -0.52 -2.31 -11.56
CA ILE A 269 0.50 -1.30 -11.86
C ILE A 269 0.03 -0.52 -13.09
N PRO A 270 -0.37 0.76 -12.95
CA PRO A 270 -0.79 1.56 -14.08
C PRO A 270 0.40 1.82 -15.01
N LYS A 271 0.31 1.32 -16.25
CA LYS A 271 1.32 1.61 -17.29
C LYS A 271 1.01 2.96 -17.93
N PRO A 272 1.95 3.92 -17.95
CA PRO A 272 1.71 5.20 -18.59
C PRO A 272 1.58 5.05 -20.10
N THR A 273 0.62 5.77 -20.69
CA THR A 273 0.51 5.95 -22.15
C THR A 273 1.06 7.32 -22.53
N LYS A 274 1.76 7.43 -23.65
CA LYS A 274 2.25 8.72 -24.15
C LYS A 274 1.18 9.37 -25.02
N THR A 275 0.88 10.65 -24.78
CA THR A 275 -0.12 11.39 -25.56
C THR A 275 0.31 12.83 -25.76
N ILE A 276 0.08 13.38 -26.95
CA ILE A 276 0.32 14.79 -27.25
C ILE A 276 -0.92 15.59 -26.83
N TYR A 277 -0.74 16.59 -25.97
CA TYR A 277 -1.79 17.51 -25.55
C TYR A 277 -1.25 18.95 -25.61
N ASN A 278 -1.98 19.84 -26.30
CA ASN A 278 -1.56 21.22 -26.58
C ASN A 278 -0.13 21.34 -27.14
N GLY A 279 0.23 20.45 -28.08
CA GLY A 279 1.55 20.43 -28.74
C GLY A 279 2.71 19.92 -27.88
N LYS A 280 2.45 19.44 -26.65
CA LYS A 280 3.47 18.90 -25.73
C LYS A 280 3.18 17.42 -25.42
N GLU A 281 4.23 16.60 -25.31
CA GLU A 281 4.11 15.17 -24.96
C GLU A 281 3.92 15.00 -23.44
N TYR A 282 2.88 14.25 -23.04
CA TYR A 282 2.56 13.89 -21.65
C TYR A 282 2.59 12.37 -21.47
N GLN A 283 3.00 11.94 -20.28
CA GLN A 283 2.70 10.63 -19.74
C GLN A 283 1.32 10.66 -19.08
N VAL A 284 0.46 9.74 -19.48
CA VAL A 284 -0.94 9.66 -19.06
C VAL A 284 -1.15 8.38 -18.26
N PHE A 285 -1.51 8.54 -16.99
CA PHE A 285 -1.83 7.44 -16.09
C PHE A 285 -3.35 7.36 -15.90
N GLU A 286 -3.96 6.25 -16.31
CA GLU A 286 -5.36 5.96 -16.00
C GLU A 286 -5.45 5.40 -14.58
N ILE A 287 -5.99 6.20 -13.67
CA ILE A 287 -6.04 5.89 -12.23
C ILE A 287 -7.36 5.25 -11.81
N LYS A 288 -8.44 5.54 -12.53
CA LYS A 288 -9.76 4.96 -12.31
C LYS A 288 -10.54 4.95 -13.61
N ARG A 289 -11.28 3.87 -13.87
CA ARG A 289 -12.23 3.79 -14.97
C ARG A 289 -13.54 3.24 -14.44
N THR A 290 -14.64 3.91 -14.76
CA THR A 290 -15.97 3.61 -14.22
C THR A 290 -17.02 3.70 -15.31
N ALA A 291 -17.88 2.70 -15.39
CA ALA A 291 -19.11 2.76 -16.17
C ALA A 291 -20.19 3.46 -15.34
N LEU A 292 -20.85 4.46 -15.92
CA LEU A 292 -21.89 5.27 -15.33
C LEU A 292 -23.18 5.06 -16.11
N PHE A 293 -24.28 4.90 -15.39
CA PHE A 293 -25.61 4.68 -15.94
C PHE A 293 -26.55 5.73 -15.34
N PRO A 294 -26.97 6.74 -16.12
CA PRO A 294 -27.86 7.78 -15.61
C PRO A 294 -29.18 7.19 -15.12
N THR A 295 -29.63 7.65 -13.96
CA THR A 295 -30.88 7.17 -13.32
C THR A 295 -32.04 8.14 -13.50
N GLN A 296 -31.75 9.39 -13.88
CA GLN A 296 -32.74 10.45 -14.06
C GLN A 296 -32.40 11.32 -15.28
N LYS A 297 -33.42 11.96 -15.86
CA LYS A 297 -33.25 12.92 -16.95
C LYS A 297 -32.70 14.26 -16.46
N GLY A 298 -32.13 15.03 -17.40
CA GLY A 298 -31.62 16.37 -17.15
C GLY A 298 -30.12 16.47 -17.32
N VAL A 299 -29.55 17.58 -16.86
CA VAL A 299 -28.10 17.80 -16.90
C VAL A 299 -27.52 17.27 -15.59
N LEU A 300 -26.76 16.17 -15.67
CA LEU A 300 -26.05 15.59 -14.54
C LEU A 300 -24.59 16.02 -14.58
N GLU A 301 -24.05 16.48 -13.47
CA GLU A 301 -22.66 16.94 -13.38
C GLU A 301 -21.80 15.89 -12.69
N LEU A 302 -20.65 15.58 -13.29
CA LEU A 302 -19.58 14.82 -12.65
C LEU A 302 -18.70 15.81 -11.90
N ASP A 303 -18.70 15.69 -10.56
CA ASP A 303 -17.89 16.54 -9.71
C ASP A 303 -16.39 16.45 -10.05
N PRO A 304 -15.61 17.48 -9.71
CA PRO A 304 -14.16 17.42 -9.77
C PRO A 304 -13.57 16.25 -8.98
N ALA A 305 -12.69 15.47 -9.61
CA ALA A 305 -11.81 14.53 -8.92
C ALA A 305 -10.66 15.29 -8.27
N GLU A 306 -10.33 14.98 -7.01
CA GLU A 306 -9.22 15.62 -6.29
C GLU A 306 -8.13 14.61 -5.93
N ALA A 307 -6.88 14.99 -6.17
CA ALA A 307 -5.72 14.23 -5.73
C ALA A 307 -4.69 15.13 -5.06
N LYS A 308 -3.95 14.57 -4.10
CA LYS A 308 -2.83 15.26 -3.44
C LYS A 308 -1.58 14.40 -3.50
N GLY A 309 -0.44 15.05 -3.55
CA GLY A 309 0.83 14.35 -3.58
C GLY A 309 2.00 15.29 -3.73
N ILE A 310 3.12 14.74 -4.19
CA ILE A 310 4.38 15.45 -4.35
C ILE A 310 4.77 15.38 -5.82
N ALA A 311 5.09 16.53 -6.42
CA ALA A 311 5.71 16.62 -7.74
C ALA A 311 7.16 17.06 -7.60
N ARG A 312 8.06 16.42 -8.35
CA ARG A 312 9.48 16.79 -8.35
C ARG A 312 9.78 17.72 -9.51
N ILE A 313 10.19 18.95 -9.22
CA ILE A 313 10.59 19.92 -10.23
C ILE A 313 12.10 20.15 -10.24
N LEU A 314 12.64 20.61 -11.37
CA LEU A 314 14.04 21.00 -11.50
C LEU A 314 14.15 22.51 -11.27
N LYS A 315 14.90 22.93 -10.24
CA LYS A 315 15.15 24.34 -9.98
C LYS A 315 16.58 24.71 -10.39
N PRO A 316 16.76 25.76 -11.21
CA PRO A 316 18.08 26.29 -11.50
C PRO A 316 18.63 26.95 -10.23
N GLN A 317 19.78 26.46 -9.75
CA GLN A 317 20.50 27.06 -8.65
C GLN A 317 21.74 27.77 -9.23
N HIS A 318 21.72 29.11 -9.19
CA HIS A 318 22.92 29.90 -9.39
C HIS A 318 23.78 29.75 -8.14
N ILE A 319 24.79 28.90 -8.23
CA ILE A 319 25.88 28.94 -7.27
C ILE A 319 26.61 30.25 -7.57
N LYS A 320 26.45 31.25 -6.69
CA LYS A 320 27.47 32.30 -6.60
C LYS A 320 28.74 31.56 -6.26
N GLN A 321 29.73 31.62 -7.15
CA GLN A 321 31.06 31.22 -6.79
C GLN A 321 31.45 32.17 -5.65
N ASP A 322 31.34 31.67 -4.43
CA ASP A 322 31.77 32.39 -3.24
C ASP A 322 33.28 32.42 -3.38
N ASN A 323 33.79 33.50 -3.96
CA ASN A 323 35.21 33.74 -4.03
C ASN A 323 35.66 34.00 -2.59
N GLN A 324 35.93 32.93 -1.84
CA GLN A 324 36.52 33.00 -0.49
C GLN A 324 37.97 33.55 -0.50
N PHE A 325 38.39 34.19 -1.60
CA PHE A 325 39.72 34.70 -1.88
C PHE A 325 39.66 36.11 -2.48
N GLU A 326 38.66 36.92 -2.12
CA GLU A 326 38.52 38.30 -2.60
C GLU A 326 39.65 39.23 -2.08
N ASP A 327 40.24 38.89 -0.93
CA ASP A 327 41.29 39.68 -0.27
C ASP A 327 42.73 39.19 -0.53
N ASP A 328 42.96 38.18 -1.40
CA ASP A 328 44.30 37.64 -1.68
C ASP A 328 44.95 38.29 -2.93
N PRO A 329 45.99 39.14 -2.77
CA PRO A 329 46.65 39.83 -3.89
C PRO A 329 47.30 38.87 -4.90
N PHE A 330 47.61 37.65 -4.45
CA PHE A 330 48.19 36.58 -5.27
C PHE A 330 47.18 35.95 -6.23
N PHE A 331 45.92 35.78 -5.83
CA PHE A 331 44.87 35.15 -6.65
C PHE A 331 44.35 36.10 -7.75
N ASN A 332 44.28 37.40 -7.48
CA ASN A 332 43.92 38.42 -8.48
C ASN A 332 44.92 38.51 -9.64
N MET A 333 46.22 38.33 -9.37
CA MET A 333 47.24 38.34 -10.42
C MET A 333 47.20 37.06 -11.27
N PHE A 334 46.95 35.90 -10.65
CA PHE A 334 46.89 34.62 -11.36
C PHE A 334 45.65 34.49 -12.26
N ASN A 335 44.49 34.99 -11.82
CA ASN A 335 43.26 35.00 -12.64
C ASN A 335 43.38 35.94 -13.87
N SER A 336 44.16 37.03 -13.75
CA SER A 336 44.39 38.00 -14.83
C SER A 336 45.27 37.48 -15.97
N MET A 337 46.04 36.40 -15.76
CA MET A 337 47.01 35.89 -16.74
C MET A 337 46.55 34.66 -17.53
N PHE A 338 45.54 33.91 -17.06
CA PHE A 338 45.15 32.63 -17.69
C PHE A 338 43.70 32.54 -18.19
N MET A 339 42.80 33.48 -17.83
CA MET A 339 41.42 33.54 -18.32
C MET A 339 40.89 34.98 -18.31
N GLY A 340 41.40 35.83 -19.21
CA GLY A 340 40.94 37.21 -19.43
C GLY A 340 39.77 37.35 -20.41
N ASP A 341 39.11 36.26 -20.78
CA ASP A 341 38.09 36.26 -21.84
C ASP A 341 36.68 36.45 -21.23
N PRO A 342 35.88 37.45 -21.67
CA PRO A 342 34.52 37.71 -21.17
C PRO A 342 33.55 36.52 -21.29
N LEU A 343 33.91 35.51 -22.10
CA LEU A 343 33.15 34.28 -22.30
C LEU A 343 33.16 33.32 -21.10
N PHE A 344 34.21 33.33 -20.27
CA PHE A 344 34.34 32.39 -19.13
C PHE A 344 33.98 33.01 -17.77
N ASN A 345 34.11 34.33 -17.59
CA ASN A 345 33.74 35.03 -16.35
C ASN A 345 32.21 35.14 -16.12
N SER A 346 31.39 34.83 -17.12
CA SER A 346 29.92 34.82 -17.01
C SER A 346 29.35 33.41 -16.82
N ALA A 347 30.17 32.36 -16.82
CA ALA A 347 29.68 30.99 -16.78
C ALA A 347 29.47 30.50 -15.33
N GLY A 348 28.56 31.17 -14.61
CA GLY A 348 27.96 30.58 -13.42
C GLY A 348 27.32 29.25 -13.83
N THR A 349 27.96 28.14 -13.45
CA THR A 349 27.49 26.80 -13.82
C THR A 349 26.11 26.62 -13.18
N THR A 350 25.06 26.74 -13.99
CA THR A 350 23.68 26.59 -13.51
C THR A 350 23.49 25.11 -13.22
N THR A 351 23.53 24.75 -11.93
CA THR A 351 23.25 23.39 -11.50
C THR A 351 21.75 23.23 -11.27
N TYR A 352 21.20 22.06 -11.60
CA TYR A 352 19.78 21.76 -11.38
C TYR A 352 19.64 20.88 -10.14
N LYS A 353 18.83 21.31 -9.17
CA LYS A 353 18.47 20.50 -8.01
C LYS A 353 17.00 20.11 -8.09
N TYR A 354 16.67 18.88 -7.71
CA TYR A 354 15.28 18.46 -7.53
C TYR A 354 14.68 19.14 -6.29
N GLU A 355 13.52 19.75 -6.45
CA GLU A 355 12.70 20.29 -5.36
C GLU A 355 11.35 19.55 -5.37
N ASP A 356 11.00 18.97 -4.22
CA ASP A 356 9.73 18.29 -4.00
C ASP A 356 8.69 19.33 -3.58
N ILE A 357 7.59 19.43 -4.33
CA ILE A 357 6.52 20.39 -4.10
C ILE A 357 5.22 19.64 -3.85
N ASP A 358 4.53 19.98 -2.77
CA ASP A 358 3.17 19.52 -2.50
C ASP A 358 2.20 20.06 -3.56
N VAL A 359 1.47 19.15 -4.20
CA VAL A 359 0.50 19.46 -5.25
C VAL A 359 -0.89 19.00 -4.83
N SER A 360 -1.87 19.84 -5.08
CA SER A 360 -3.29 19.50 -4.96
C SER A 360 -3.93 19.70 -6.33
N LEU A 361 -4.25 18.60 -6.99
CA LEU A 361 -4.84 18.60 -8.33
C LEU A 361 -6.36 18.47 -8.22
N LYS A 362 -7.08 19.22 -9.06
CA LYS A 362 -8.52 19.11 -9.24
C LYS A 362 -8.85 19.04 -10.72
N SER A 363 -9.71 18.13 -11.14
CA SER A 363 -10.22 18.10 -12.51
C SER A 363 -11.28 19.18 -12.73
N MET A 364 -11.55 19.52 -13.99
CA MET A 364 -12.76 20.27 -14.33
C MET A 364 -13.99 19.37 -14.20
N PRO A 365 -15.15 19.89 -13.77
CA PRO A 365 -16.39 19.13 -13.80
C PRO A 365 -16.81 18.85 -15.24
N VAL A 366 -17.55 17.76 -15.44
CA VAL A 366 -18.07 17.37 -16.75
C VAL A 366 -19.58 17.26 -16.69
N SER A 367 -20.29 18.02 -17.52
CA SER A 367 -21.74 17.97 -17.62
C SER A 367 -22.20 16.93 -18.66
N ILE A 368 -23.15 16.10 -18.27
CA ILE A 368 -23.76 15.04 -19.07
C ILE A 368 -25.24 15.38 -19.28
N HIS A 369 -25.66 15.50 -20.54
CA HIS A 369 -27.04 15.73 -20.93
C HIS A 369 -27.77 14.40 -21.09
N VAL A 370 -28.73 14.14 -20.20
CA VAL A 370 -29.50 12.90 -20.16
C VAL A 370 -30.91 13.12 -20.68
N SER A 371 -31.21 12.48 -21.80
CA SER A 371 -32.54 12.49 -22.44
C SER A 371 -33.40 11.34 -21.94
N GLU A 372 -34.71 11.53 -21.91
CA GLU A 372 -35.65 10.43 -21.67
C GLU A 372 -35.72 9.50 -22.88
N ILE A 373 -35.94 8.21 -22.59
CA ILE A 373 -36.29 7.23 -23.62
C ILE A 373 -37.70 7.57 -24.13
N PRO A 374 -37.95 7.56 -25.45
CA PRO A 374 -39.26 7.88 -26.02
C PRO A 374 -40.39 7.06 -25.37
N THR A 375 -41.34 7.74 -24.72
CA THR A 375 -42.48 7.12 -24.02
C THR A 375 -43.56 6.62 -24.98
N ASP A 376 -43.76 7.32 -26.09
CA ASP A 376 -44.89 7.08 -27.01
C ASP A 376 -44.81 5.74 -27.75
N LYS A 377 -43.60 5.18 -27.86
CA LYS A 377 -43.33 3.89 -28.51
C LYS A 377 -42.92 2.79 -27.54
N LYS A 378 -43.02 3.03 -26.22
CA LYS A 378 -42.56 2.12 -25.18
C LYS A 378 -43.48 0.90 -25.09
N PRO A 379 -43.02 -0.32 -25.44
CA PRO A 379 -43.85 -1.51 -25.34
C PRO A 379 -44.09 -1.90 -23.87
N PRO A 380 -45.23 -2.54 -23.54
CA PRO A 380 -45.53 -2.99 -22.18
C PRO A 380 -44.49 -3.96 -21.59
N SER A 381 -43.80 -4.72 -22.45
CA SER A 381 -42.73 -5.66 -22.10
C SER A 381 -41.37 -5.00 -21.80
N PHE A 382 -41.27 -3.66 -21.86
CA PHE A 382 -40.04 -2.95 -21.53
C PHE A 382 -39.84 -2.86 -20.01
N ASN A 383 -38.83 -3.57 -19.51
CA ASN A 383 -38.50 -3.73 -18.09
C ASN A 383 -37.27 -2.92 -17.65
N GLY A 384 -36.85 -1.92 -18.44
CA GLY A 384 -35.71 -1.05 -18.14
C GLY A 384 -34.38 -1.47 -18.77
N ALA A 385 -34.37 -2.45 -19.68
CA ALA A 385 -33.16 -2.86 -20.38
C ALA A 385 -32.71 -1.83 -21.44
N VAL A 386 -31.51 -1.28 -21.28
CA VAL A 386 -30.92 -0.26 -22.18
C VAL A 386 -29.53 -0.71 -22.58
N GLY A 387 -29.33 -0.95 -23.88
CA GLY A 387 -28.11 -1.53 -24.42
C GLY A 387 -28.40 -2.55 -25.51
N LYS A 388 -27.58 -3.60 -25.60
CA LYS A 388 -27.73 -4.69 -26.56
C LYS A 388 -27.78 -6.02 -25.83
N TYR A 389 -28.87 -6.76 -26.03
CA TYR A 389 -29.16 -7.98 -25.28
C TYR A 389 -29.57 -9.14 -26.17
N THR A 390 -29.41 -10.34 -25.62
CA THR A 390 -30.02 -11.59 -26.04
C THR A 390 -30.75 -12.19 -24.85
N ILE A 391 -31.76 -13.03 -25.12
CA ILE A 391 -32.50 -13.75 -24.09
C ILE A 391 -32.50 -15.23 -24.41
N GLU A 392 -32.30 -16.03 -23.37
CA GLU A 392 -32.37 -17.49 -23.39
C GLU A 392 -33.27 -17.95 -22.25
N SER A 393 -33.96 -19.07 -22.42
CA SER A 393 -34.67 -19.72 -21.33
C SER A 393 -34.48 -21.23 -21.34
N SER A 394 -34.62 -21.84 -20.18
CA SER A 394 -34.64 -23.29 -19.99
C SER A 394 -35.55 -23.66 -18.82
N ILE A 395 -36.17 -24.84 -18.90
CA ILE A 395 -37.02 -25.38 -17.85
C ILE A 395 -36.48 -26.73 -17.38
N ASP A 396 -36.37 -26.92 -16.07
CA ASP A 396 -35.71 -28.10 -15.49
C ASP A 396 -36.49 -29.39 -15.75
N LYS A 397 -37.83 -29.34 -15.64
CA LYS A 397 -38.73 -30.48 -15.85
C LYS A 397 -40.02 -30.05 -16.53
N GLN A 398 -40.41 -30.76 -17.58
CA GLN A 398 -41.68 -30.58 -18.29
C GLN A 398 -42.79 -31.52 -17.81
N THR A 399 -42.44 -32.61 -17.12
CA THR A 399 -43.42 -33.52 -16.51
C THR A 399 -43.30 -33.46 -15.00
N LEU A 400 -44.41 -33.15 -14.33
CA LEU A 400 -44.49 -32.90 -12.89
C LEU A 400 -45.67 -33.66 -12.29
N SER A 401 -45.64 -33.90 -10.98
CA SER A 401 -46.81 -34.26 -10.20
C SER A 401 -47.42 -33.01 -9.56
N THR A 402 -48.68 -33.07 -9.07
CA THR A 402 -49.34 -31.93 -8.38
C THR A 402 -48.61 -31.42 -7.13
N ASP A 403 -47.66 -32.19 -6.59
CA ASP A 403 -46.85 -31.85 -5.42
C ASP A 403 -45.43 -31.36 -5.79
N ASP A 404 -45.07 -31.40 -7.08
CA ASP A 404 -43.73 -31.07 -7.58
C ASP A 404 -43.62 -29.59 -7.99
N ILE A 405 -42.40 -29.04 -7.86
CA ILE A 405 -42.04 -27.69 -8.34
C ILE A 405 -41.05 -27.83 -9.49
N THR A 406 -41.20 -27.01 -10.52
CA THR A 406 -40.21 -26.84 -11.61
C THR A 406 -39.64 -25.43 -11.61
N THR A 407 -38.41 -25.29 -12.11
CA THR A 407 -37.76 -23.98 -12.23
C THR A 407 -37.67 -23.60 -13.70
N LEU A 408 -38.24 -22.46 -14.06
CA LEU A 408 -38.01 -21.80 -15.34
C LEU A 408 -36.87 -20.79 -15.16
N THR A 409 -35.75 -21.03 -15.82
CA THR A 409 -34.57 -20.16 -15.80
C THR A 409 -34.59 -19.28 -17.05
N VAL A 410 -34.60 -17.96 -16.87
CA VAL A 410 -34.49 -16.96 -17.95
C VAL A 410 -33.16 -16.25 -17.79
N LYS A 411 -32.32 -16.29 -18.82
CA LYS A 411 -31.00 -15.67 -18.84
C LYS A 411 -30.98 -14.54 -19.87
N ILE A 412 -30.73 -13.32 -19.40
CA ILE A 412 -30.52 -12.15 -20.24
C ILE A 412 -29.03 -11.91 -20.33
N ASN A 413 -28.47 -12.02 -21.53
CA ASN A 413 -27.04 -11.87 -21.80
C ASN A 413 -26.84 -10.59 -22.63
N GLY A 414 -25.80 -9.80 -22.39
CA GLY A 414 -25.60 -8.60 -23.21
C GLY A 414 -24.64 -7.58 -22.63
N ALA A 415 -24.65 -6.38 -23.22
CA ALA A 415 -23.88 -5.22 -22.80
C ALA A 415 -24.81 -4.03 -22.55
N GLY A 416 -24.65 -3.38 -21.39
CA GLY A 416 -25.51 -2.27 -20.96
C GLY A 416 -25.83 -2.32 -19.45
N ASN A 417 -27.00 -1.79 -19.07
CA ASN A 417 -27.43 -1.63 -17.67
C ASN A 417 -27.94 -2.93 -17.00
N LEU A 418 -27.25 -4.06 -17.18
CA LEU A 418 -27.66 -5.40 -16.72
C LEU A 418 -28.25 -5.45 -15.30
N LYS A 419 -27.61 -4.78 -14.33
CA LYS A 419 -28.07 -4.76 -12.93
C LYS A 419 -29.41 -4.07 -12.72
N MET A 420 -29.74 -3.08 -13.55
CA MET A 420 -30.97 -2.28 -13.48
C MET A 420 -32.16 -2.93 -14.20
N ILE A 421 -31.96 -4.07 -14.90
CA ILE A 421 -33.03 -4.79 -15.59
C ILE A 421 -33.96 -5.45 -14.56
N ASN A 422 -35.24 -5.13 -14.60
CA ASN A 422 -36.24 -5.77 -13.74
C ASN A 422 -36.63 -7.17 -14.27
N PRO A 423 -37.12 -8.09 -13.43
CA PRO A 423 -37.60 -9.39 -13.89
C PRO A 423 -38.65 -9.27 -15.02
N PRO A 424 -38.51 -10.01 -16.14
CA PRO A 424 -39.54 -10.06 -17.18
C PRO A 424 -40.89 -10.52 -16.64
N THR A 425 -41.97 -9.85 -17.02
CA THR A 425 -43.33 -10.27 -16.63
C THR A 425 -43.75 -11.50 -17.44
N ILE A 426 -44.14 -12.58 -16.75
CA ILE A 426 -44.61 -13.82 -17.37
C ILE A 426 -46.12 -13.90 -17.26
N LYS A 427 -46.82 -14.12 -18.39
CA LYS A 427 -48.26 -14.41 -18.39
C LYS A 427 -48.45 -15.91 -18.13
N LEU A 428 -48.75 -16.28 -16.90
CA LEU A 428 -49.00 -17.67 -16.51
C LEU A 428 -50.49 -18.04 -16.68
N PRO A 429 -50.81 -19.31 -17.01
CA PRO A 429 -52.17 -19.83 -16.91
C PRO A 429 -52.70 -19.75 -15.48
N ASN A 430 -54.03 -19.63 -15.30
CA ASN A 430 -54.68 -19.43 -14.00
C ASN A 430 -54.31 -20.49 -12.93
N ASP A 431 -53.95 -21.70 -13.37
CA ASP A 431 -53.66 -22.84 -12.50
C ASP A 431 -52.16 -23.02 -12.19
N ILE A 432 -51.29 -22.13 -12.67
CA ILE A 432 -49.85 -22.14 -12.37
C ILE A 432 -49.51 -20.95 -11.46
N ASN A 433 -49.00 -21.26 -10.28
CA ASN A 433 -48.50 -20.27 -9.34
C ASN A 433 -46.98 -20.08 -9.49
N ASN A 434 -46.53 -18.82 -9.37
CA ASN A 434 -45.12 -18.46 -9.23
C ASN A 434 -44.90 -17.96 -7.79
N TYR A 435 -44.01 -18.63 -7.05
CA TYR A 435 -43.80 -18.35 -5.63
C TYR A 435 -42.69 -17.32 -5.40
N ASP A 436 -41.50 -17.59 -5.96
CA ASP A 436 -40.30 -16.79 -5.72
C ASP A 436 -39.52 -16.58 -7.01
N ILE A 437 -39.07 -15.33 -7.23
CA ILE A 437 -38.12 -15.00 -8.30
C ILE A 437 -36.74 -14.86 -7.67
N GLN A 438 -35.85 -15.81 -7.96
CA GLN A 438 -34.44 -15.67 -7.59
C GLN A 438 -33.68 -15.01 -8.73
N GLN A 439 -32.82 -14.04 -8.42
CA GLN A 439 -32.00 -13.36 -9.41
C GLN A 439 -30.51 -13.44 -9.06
N ALA A 440 -29.68 -13.63 -10.08
CA ALA A 440 -28.23 -13.59 -9.97
C ALA A 440 -27.65 -12.86 -11.18
N ASP A 441 -26.58 -12.09 -10.97
CA ASP A 441 -25.87 -11.39 -12.03
C ASP A 441 -24.38 -11.72 -12.02
N THR A 442 -23.82 -11.86 -13.22
CA THR A 442 -22.38 -11.94 -13.44
C THR A 442 -21.98 -10.83 -14.38
N ILE A 443 -21.09 -9.96 -13.92
CA ILE A 443 -20.53 -8.87 -14.71
C ILE A 443 -19.12 -9.23 -15.17
N LEU A 444 -18.92 -9.15 -16.48
CA LEU A 444 -17.64 -9.27 -17.16
C LEU A 444 -17.18 -7.86 -17.59
N ASN A 445 -16.03 -7.46 -17.05
CA ASN A 445 -15.38 -6.20 -17.38
C ASN A 445 -14.50 -6.39 -18.62
N THR A 446 -15.10 -6.40 -19.81
CA THR A 446 -14.34 -6.52 -21.07
C THR A 446 -14.11 -5.12 -21.65
N ASN A 447 -12.85 -4.70 -21.70
CA ASN A 447 -12.42 -3.44 -22.33
C ASN A 447 -13.16 -2.20 -21.78
N ASN A 448 -14.07 -1.64 -22.57
CA ASN A 448 -14.78 -0.38 -22.37
C ASN A 448 -16.29 -0.58 -22.17
N THR A 449 -16.78 -1.82 -22.15
CA THR A 449 -18.22 -2.12 -22.07
C THR A 449 -18.49 -3.06 -20.91
N ILE A 450 -19.45 -2.70 -20.07
CA ILE A 450 -19.97 -3.60 -19.06
C ILE A 450 -20.84 -4.62 -19.79
N SER A 451 -20.37 -5.87 -19.78
CA SER A 451 -21.06 -7.01 -20.38
C SER A 451 -21.26 -8.09 -19.34
N GLY A 452 -22.11 -9.06 -19.62
CA GLY A 452 -22.38 -10.13 -18.68
C GLY A 452 -23.75 -10.72 -18.87
N TYR A 453 -24.28 -11.29 -17.81
CA TYR A 453 -25.62 -11.88 -17.82
C TYR A 453 -26.33 -11.72 -16.49
N LYS A 454 -27.66 -11.62 -16.58
CA LYS A 454 -28.57 -11.65 -15.44
C LYS A 454 -29.53 -12.81 -15.62
N THR A 455 -29.61 -13.66 -14.60
CA THR A 455 -30.45 -14.85 -14.59
C THR A 455 -31.60 -14.65 -13.62
N PHE A 456 -32.82 -14.93 -14.07
CA PHE A 456 -34.04 -14.97 -13.27
C PHE A 456 -34.54 -16.42 -13.21
N LYS A 457 -34.80 -16.94 -12.02
CA LYS A 457 -35.35 -18.27 -11.79
C LYS A 457 -36.74 -18.14 -11.22
N TYR A 458 -37.74 -18.63 -11.95
CA TYR A 458 -39.15 -18.65 -11.57
C TYR A 458 -39.52 -20.05 -11.10
N SER A 459 -39.96 -20.17 -9.85
CA SER A 459 -40.43 -21.45 -9.30
C SER A 459 -41.91 -21.62 -9.57
N LEU A 460 -42.25 -22.56 -10.45
CA LEU A 460 -43.60 -22.83 -10.93
C LEU A 460 -44.16 -24.11 -10.30
N SER A 461 -45.40 -24.07 -9.84
CA SER A 461 -46.15 -25.26 -9.38
C SER A 461 -47.63 -25.16 -9.75
N SER A 462 -48.32 -26.29 -9.77
CA SER A 462 -49.77 -26.37 -9.98
C SER A 462 -50.37 -27.48 -9.13
N GLN A 463 -51.57 -27.26 -8.62
CA GLN A 463 -52.31 -28.24 -7.82
C GLN A 463 -53.28 -29.08 -8.65
N THR A 464 -53.50 -28.71 -9.92
CA THR A 464 -54.49 -29.33 -10.80
C THR A 464 -53.78 -30.11 -11.90
N PRO A 465 -54.06 -31.43 -12.04
CA PRO A 465 -53.55 -32.22 -13.16
C PRO A 465 -54.03 -31.68 -14.50
N GLY A 466 -53.15 -31.65 -15.49
CA GLY A 466 -53.46 -31.09 -16.79
C GLY A 466 -52.23 -30.82 -17.64
N THR A 467 -52.46 -30.40 -18.88
CA THR A 467 -51.42 -29.93 -19.77
C THR A 467 -51.52 -28.42 -19.87
N TYR A 468 -50.45 -27.71 -19.49
CA TYR A 468 -50.39 -26.26 -19.49
C TYR A 468 -49.33 -25.78 -20.45
N GLU A 469 -49.59 -24.67 -21.13
CA GLU A 469 -48.61 -24.00 -21.98
C GLU A 469 -48.09 -22.74 -21.29
N ILE A 470 -46.78 -22.64 -21.16
CA ILE A 470 -46.08 -21.42 -20.76
C ILE A 470 -45.76 -20.65 -22.04
N PRO A 471 -46.37 -19.47 -22.26
CA PRO A 471 -46.14 -18.69 -23.46
C PRO A 471 -44.73 -18.10 -23.51
N PRO A 472 -44.25 -17.70 -24.70
CA PRO A 472 -43.00 -16.96 -24.87
C PRO A 472 -42.90 -15.75 -23.93
N ILE A 473 -41.73 -15.59 -23.30
CA ILE A 473 -41.43 -14.42 -22.49
C ILE A 473 -40.86 -13.35 -23.40
N LEU A 474 -41.49 -12.17 -23.40
CA LEU A 474 -41.05 -11.03 -24.18
C LEU A 474 -40.05 -10.19 -23.37
N LEU A 475 -38.88 -9.95 -23.95
CA LEU A 475 -37.92 -8.96 -23.47
C LEU A 475 -37.81 -7.84 -24.49
N THR A 476 -38.27 -6.65 -24.11
CA THR A 476 -38.01 -5.45 -24.91
C THR A 476 -36.87 -4.65 -24.29
N TYR A 477 -35.86 -4.33 -25.09
CA TYR A 477 -34.79 -3.42 -24.73
C TYR A 477 -34.73 -2.21 -25.66
N TYR A 478 -34.20 -1.10 -25.17
CA TYR A 478 -33.91 0.09 -25.97
C TYR A 478 -32.45 0.06 -26.39
N GLU A 479 -32.20 0.10 -27.71
CA GLU A 479 -30.85 0.13 -28.26
C GLU A 479 -30.47 1.59 -28.58
N PRO A 480 -29.53 2.22 -27.83
CA PRO A 480 -29.24 3.64 -27.99
C PRO A 480 -28.64 4.01 -29.36
N GLU A 481 -27.93 3.08 -30.00
CA GLU A 481 -27.29 3.28 -31.31
C GLU A 481 -28.33 3.45 -32.43
N SER A 482 -29.36 2.59 -32.45
CA SER A 482 -30.44 2.68 -33.44
C SER A 482 -31.61 3.56 -33.00
N LYS A 483 -31.64 3.97 -31.71
CA LYS A 483 -32.73 4.73 -31.07
C LYS A 483 -34.09 4.05 -31.21
N GLN A 484 -34.10 2.72 -31.16
CA GLN A 484 -35.30 1.91 -31.35
C GLN A 484 -35.47 0.88 -30.23
N PHE A 485 -36.72 0.52 -29.97
CA PHE A 485 -37.05 -0.63 -29.14
C PHE A 485 -36.93 -1.91 -29.96
N LYS A 486 -36.25 -2.91 -29.41
CA LYS A 486 -36.16 -4.26 -29.98
C LYS A 486 -36.77 -5.25 -29.00
N THR A 487 -37.65 -6.12 -29.50
CA THR A 487 -38.28 -7.17 -28.71
C THR A 487 -37.69 -8.51 -29.09
N LEU A 488 -37.32 -9.29 -28.08
CA LEU A 488 -36.87 -10.67 -28.19
C LEU A 488 -37.87 -11.57 -27.47
N GLU A 489 -37.97 -12.80 -27.92
CA GLU A 489 -38.91 -13.78 -27.39
C GLU A 489 -38.18 -15.07 -27.04
N THR A 490 -38.61 -15.71 -25.96
CA THR A 490 -38.13 -17.04 -25.61
C THR A 490 -39.00 -18.13 -26.26
N PRO A 491 -38.54 -19.39 -26.31
CA PRO A 491 -39.41 -20.52 -26.63
C PRO A 491 -40.60 -20.63 -25.67
N SER A 492 -41.71 -21.20 -26.15
CA SER A 492 -42.81 -21.68 -25.28
C SER A 492 -42.49 -23.06 -24.71
N TYR A 493 -43.11 -23.40 -23.59
CA TYR A 493 -42.93 -24.70 -22.93
C TYR A 493 -44.27 -25.34 -22.58
N THR A 494 -44.42 -26.62 -22.88
CA THR A 494 -45.57 -27.41 -22.45
C THR A 494 -45.23 -28.16 -21.16
N LEU A 495 -46.04 -27.96 -20.12
CA LEU A 495 -45.96 -28.66 -18.85
C LEU A 495 -47.07 -29.71 -18.75
N LEU A 496 -46.70 -30.97 -18.53
CA LEU A 496 -47.60 -32.07 -18.25
C LEU A 496 -47.62 -32.36 -16.75
N ILE A 497 -48.76 -32.13 -16.11
CA ILE A 497 -48.95 -32.29 -14.66
C ILE A 497 -49.81 -33.51 -14.41
N LYS A 498 -49.22 -34.54 -13.81
CA LYS A 498 -49.87 -35.79 -13.43
C LYS A 498 -50.43 -35.65 -12.00
N ALA A 499 -51.49 -36.41 -11.70
CA ALA A 499 -52.01 -36.48 -10.34
C ALA A 499 -50.94 -37.00 -9.37
N GLY A 500 -50.72 -36.28 -8.27
CA GLY A 500 -49.78 -36.66 -7.21
C GLY A 500 -50.21 -37.92 -6.46
N LYS A 501 -49.26 -38.54 -5.76
CA LYS A 501 -49.46 -39.82 -5.03
C LYS A 501 -50.16 -39.65 -3.68
N GLN A 502 -50.53 -38.44 -3.28
CA GLN A 502 -51.24 -38.18 -2.03
C GLN A 502 -52.76 -38.35 -2.21
N LYS A 503 -53.21 -39.60 -2.12
CA LYS A 503 -54.56 -39.93 -1.64
C LYS A 503 -54.40 -40.82 -0.41
N ASN A 504 -53.95 -40.24 0.71
CA ASN A 504 -53.98 -40.91 2.00
C ASN A 504 -54.76 -40.07 3.01
N SER A 505 -56.01 -40.50 3.17
CA SER A 505 -56.72 -40.67 4.43
C SER A 505 -56.55 -39.58 5.48
N ILE A 506 -57.64 -38.83 5.65
CA ILE A 506 -58.03 -38.21 6.91
C ILE A 506 -58.06 -39.32 7.97
N ALA A 507 -56.93 -39.56 8.64
CA ALA A 507 -56.84 -40.40 9.81
C ALA A 507 -56.67 -39.47 11.02
N SER A 508 -57.77 -39.35 11.76
CA SER A 508 -57.90 -38.92 13.15
C SER A 508 -56.60 -38.53 13.87
N LEU A 509 -56.49 -37.26 14.26
CA LEU A 509 -55.60 -36.86 15.34
C LEU A 509 -56.01 -37.61 16.63
N PRO A 510 -55.09 -38.28 17.34
CA PRO A 510 -55.28 -38.51 18.75
C PRO A 510 -54.97 -37.21 19.48
N ASN A 511 -55.99 -36.69 20.19
CA ASN A 511 -55.81 -35.72 21.26
C ASN A 511 -54.88 -36.32 22.32
N GLN A 512 -53.60 -35.93 22.29
CA GLN A 512 -52.73 -36.00 23.45
C GLN A 512 -52.12 -34.63 23.68
N ILE A 513 -52.86 -33.84 24.45
CA ILE A 513 -52.33 -32.70 25.19
C ILE A 513 -51.36 -33.30 26.21
N HIS A 514 -50.06 -33.14 25.98
CA HIS A 514 -49.08 -33.24 27.06
C HIS A 514 -48.84 -31.82 27.59
N ASP A 515 -49.07 -31.69 28.89
CA ASP A 515 -48.75 -30.52 29.70
C ASP A 515 -47.35 -30.01 29.40
N ILE A 516 -47.27 -28.70 29.13
CA ILE A 516 -46.01 -27.98 29.10
C ILE A 516 -45.57 -27.81 30.55
N ASP A 517 -44.73 -28.74 30.99
CA ASP A 517 -43.99 -28.68 32.22
C ASP A 517 -43.08 -27.42 32.20
N LYS A 518 -43.49 -26.37 32.93
CA LYS A 518 -42.71 -25.14 33.11
C LYS A 518 -41.46 -25.44 33.93
N LYS A 519 -40.41 -25.96 33.29
CA LYS A 519 -39.06 -25.89 33.85
C LYS A 519 -38.49 -24.49 33.65
N SER A 520 -38.69 -23.66 34.67
CA SER A 520 -37.98 -22.40 34.85
C SER A 520 -36.47 -22.67 34.90
N TYR A 521 -35.74 -22.22 33.88
CA TYR A 521 -34.28 -22.18 33.91
C TYR A 521 -33.85 -21.13 34.95
N PRO A 522 -33.05 -21.47 35.97
CA PRO A 522 -32.50 -20.46 36.87
C PRO A 522 -31.51 -19.61 36.07
N ILE A 523 -31.87 -18.35 35.85
CA ILE A 523 -30.93 -17.31 35.41
C ILE A 523 -29.85 -17.23 36.50
N LYS A 524 -28.69 -17.85 36.24
CA LYS A 524 -27.49 -17.62 37.05
C LYS A 524 -27.16 -16.14 36.91
N LYS A 525 -27.45 -15.38 37.98
CA LYS A 525 -26.89 -14.04 38.22
C LYS A 525 -25.39 -14.17 38.03
N SER A 526 -24.88 -13.62 36.92
CA SER A 526 -23.46 -13.46 36.70
C SER A 526 -22.95 -12.59 37.85
N SER A 527 -22.24 -13.22 38.78
CA SER A 527 -21.51 -12.56 39.83
C SER A 527 -20.49 -11.66 39.15
N ASN A 528 -20.72 -10.35 39.17
CA ASN A 528 -19.66 -9.36 39.00
C ASN A 528 -18.59 -9.71 40.04
N GLY A 529 -17.57 -10.44 39.62
CA GLY A 529 -16.41 -10.73 40.45
C GLY A 529 -15.83 -9.40 40.87
N ASN A 530 -15.86 -9.14 42.17
CA ASN A 530 -15.26 -7.94 42.77
C ASN A 530 -13.78 -7.89 42.39
N VAL A 531 -13.47 -7.14 41.33
CA VAL A 531 -12.15 -6.99 40.71
C VAL A 531 -11.11 -6.53 41.75
N LEU A 532 -11.56 -5.84 42.80
CA LEU A 532 -10.79 -5.36 43.95
C LEU A 532 -10.17 -6.47 44.82
N LYS A 533 -10.65 -7.72 44.76
CA LYS A 533 -10.11 -8.86 45.52
C LYS A 533 -9.15 -9.74 44.72
N SER A 534 -8.98 -9.48 43.42
CA SER A 534 -8.06 -10.25 42.59
C SER A 534 -6.61 -9.81 42.84
N PRO A 535 -5.66 -10.72 43.14
CA PRO A 535 -4.25 -10.38 43.29
C PRO A 535 -3.64 -9.78 42.00
N LEU A 536 -4.22 -10.07 40.82
CA LEU A 536 -3.81 -9.44 39.56
C LEU A 536 -4.08 -7.93 39.53
N TYR A 537 -5.14 -7.46 40.22
CA TYR A 537 -5.47 -6.04 40.28
C TYR A 537 -4.37 -5.24 41.00
N TRP A 538 -3.93 -5.73 42.17
CA TRP A 538 -2.85 -5.09 42.92
C TRP A 538 -1.49 -5.21 42.23
N SER A 539 -1.25 -6.30 41.49
CA SER A 539 -0.04 -6.47 40.66
C SER A 539 0.06 -5.43 39.53
N SER A 540 -1.08 -5.01 38.97
CA SER A 540 -1.11 -3.96 37.94
C SER A 540 -0.63 -2.60 38.46
N PHE A 541 -0.79 -2.31 39.75
CA PHE A 541 -0.26 -1.08 40.37
C PHE A 541 1.21 -1.22 40.78
N ALA A 542 1.66 -2.41 41.18
CA ALA A 542 3.03 -2.65 41.57
C ALA A 542 4.02 -2.64 40.39
N THR A 543 3.59 -3.14 39.22
CA THR A 543 4.43 -3.25 38.01
C THR A 543 5.01 -1.91 37.53
N PRO A 544 4.23 -0.82 37.36
CA PRO A 544 4.77 0.47 36.93
C PRO A 544 5.69 1.11 37.99
N LEU A 545 5.42 0.90 39.28
CA LEU A 545 6.29 1.38 40.35
C LEU A 545 7.67 0.69 40.29
N LEU A 546 7.68 -0.61 40.00
CA LEU A 546 8.89 -1.40 39.89
C LEU A 546 9.67 -1.07 38.59
N ALA A 547 8.97 -0.86 37.48
CA ALA A 547 9.56 -0.37 36.23
C ALA A 547 10.19 1.03 36.41
N PHE A 548 9.53 1.92 37.17
CA PHE A 548 10.09 3.24 37.50
C PHE A 548 11.34 3.13 38.37
N LEU A 549 11.36 2.27 39.39
CA LEU A 549 12.56 2.03 40.20
C LEU A 549 13.70 1.43 39.37
N LEU A 550 13.39 0.54 38.41
CA LEU A 550 14.36 -0.02 37.48
C LEU A 550 14.92 1.05 36.54
N LEU A 551 14.08 1.89 35.93
CA LEU A 551 14.52 3.01 35.09
C LEU A 551 15.32 4.06 35.88
N PHE A 552 14.93 4.33 37.12
CA PHE A 552 15.66 5.23 38.01
C PHE A 552 17.04 4.64 38.37
N SER A 553 17.12 3.34 38.61
CA SER A 553 18.40 2.65 38.82
C SER A 553 19.26 2.59 37.55
N TYR A 554 18.63 2.39 36.39
CA TYR A 554 19.30 2.31 35.09
C TYR A 554 19.85 3.66 34.65
N SER A 555 19.08 4.74 34.81
CA SER A 555 19.54 6.10 34.54
C SER A 555 20.69 6.51 35.47
N LYS A 556 20.64 6.14 36.76
CA LYS A 556 21.78 6.29 37.67
C LYS A 556 23.01 5.49 37.21
N ARG A 557 22.81 4.31 36.62
CA ARG A 557 23.87 3.45 36.10
C ARG A 557 24.49 4.00 34.81
N GLU A 558 23.69 4.49 33.87
CA GLU A 558 24.17 5.13 32.64
C GLU A 558 24.94 6.42 32.93
N ALA A 559 24.45 7.25 33.86
CA ALA A 559 25.18 8.43 34.31
C ALA A 559 26.58 8.08 34.86
N LYS A 560 26.71 6.90 35.49
CA LYS A 560 27.97 6.36 35.99
C LYS A 560 28.84 5.67 34.91
N LEU A 561 28.25 5.30 33.78
CA LEU A 561 28.95 4.68 32.63
C LEU A 561 29.47 5.73 31.64
N GLN A 562 28.73 6.83 31.42
CA GLN A 562 29.19 7.94 30.57
C GLN A 562 30.45 8.61 31.13
N SER A 563 30.54 8.78 32.47
CA SER A 563 31.75 9.24 33.14
C SER A 563 32.95 8.31 32.92
N ASN A 564 32.71 7.00 32.78
CA ASN A 564 33.78 6.02 32.56
C ASN A 564 34.32 6.02 31.12
N THR A 565 33.49 6.31 30.11
CA THR A 565 33.96 6.42 28.72
C THR A 565 34.87 7.63 28.50
N GLN A 566 34.56 8.76 29.16
CA GLN A 566 35.40 9.97 29.11
C GLN A 566 36.71 9.77 29.86
N LEU A 567 36.68 9.15 31.06
CA LEU A 567 37.89 8.79 31.79
C LEU A 567 38.77 7.80 31.01
N PHE A 568 38.16 6.88 30.25
CA PHE A 568 38.91 5.93 29.42
C PHE A 568 39.59 6.58 28.21
N LYS A 569 38.93 7.55 27.55
CA LYS A 569 39.53 8.35 26.48
C LYS A 569 40.69 9.19 26.99
N ASN A 570 40.51 9.89 28.11
CA ASN A 570 41.57 10.67 28.77
C ASN A 570 42.79 9.79 29.12
N LYS A 571 42.58 8.62 29.75
CA LYS A 571 43.66 7.68 30.11
C LYS A 571 44.39 7.07 28.90
N LYS A 572 43.76 7.03 27.73
CA LYS A 572 44.34 6.45 26.50
C LYS A 572 44.90 7.50 25.54
N ALA A 573 44.62 8.79 25.75
CA ALA A 573 45.00 9.89 24.87
C ALA A 573 46.51 9.86 24.56
N ASN A 574 47.36 9.74 25.60
CA ASN A 574 48.81 9.66 25.43
C ASN A 574 49.23 8.44 24.57
N LYS A 575 48.69 7.25 24.88
CA LYS A 575 48.98 6.03 24.12
C LYS A 575 48.59 6.14 22.64
N ILE A 576 47.46 6.78 22.35
CA ILE A 576 46.98 6.99 20.97
C ILE A 576 47.86 8.01 20.24
N ALA A 577 48.23 9.10 20.91
CA ALA A 577 49.12 10.13 20.37
C ALA A 577 50.51 9.56 20.03
N LEU A 578 51.10 8.77 20.93
CA LEU A 578 52.38 8.10 20.72
C LEU A 578 52.34 7.11 19.55
N LYS A 579 51.24 6.36 19.39
CA LYS A 579 51.07 5.45 18.24
C LYS A 579 50.97 6.20 16.90
N ARG A 580 50.36 7.38 16.90
CA ARG A 580 50.33 8.26 15.72
C ARG A 580 51.70 8.87 15.43
N LEU A 581 52.43 9.28 16.46
CA LEU A 581 53.82 9.71 16.31
C LEU A 581 54.72 8.60 15.76
N GLU A 582 54.55 7.34 16.18
CA GLU A 582 55.27 6.19 15.58
C GLU A 582 54.97 6.06 14.06
N THR A 583 53.74 6.41 13.65
CA THR A 583 53.35 6.42 12.24
C THR A 583 53.97 7.62 11.51
N ALA A 584 54.02 8.79 12.14
CA ALA A 584 54.77 9.94 11.63
C ALA A 584 56.26 9.61 11.49
N GLU A 585 56.88 8.89 12.43
CA GLU A 585 58.27 8.45 12.33
C GLU A 585 58.52 7.56 11.11
N LYS A 586 57.56 6.69 10.76
CA LYS A 586 57.62 5.90 9.51
C LYS A 586 57.59 6.80 8.28
N TYR A 587 56.72 7.81 8.25
CA TYR A 587 56.69 8.78 7.15
C TYR A 587 57.94 9.65 7.07
N LEU A 588 58.57 9.94 8.21
CA LEU A 588 59.85 10.62 8.28
C LEU A 588 60.99 9.76 7.69
N LYS A 589 61.00 8.44 7.93
CA LYS A 589 61.97 7.51 7.30
C LYS A 589 61.75 7.34 5.80
N LEU A 590 60.52 7.50 5.33
CA LEU A 590 60.13 7.40 3.92
C LEU A 590 60.21 8.74 3.17
N SER A 591 60.69 9.80 3.82
CA SER A 591 60.76 11.18 3.28
C SER A 591 59.42 11.71 2.75
N ALA A 592 58.30 11.21 3.27
CA ALA A 592 56.95 11.61 2.86
C ALA A 592 56.50 12.84 3.66
N GLN A 593 56.92 14.02 3.22
CA GLN A 593 56.78 15.28 3.96
C GLN A 593 55.32 15.63 4.33
N ASN A 594 54.40 15.64 3.37
CA ASN A 594 53.00 16.02 3.63
C ASN A 594 52.33 15.06 4.62
N LEU A 595 52.51 13.75 4.43
CA LEU A 595 51.92 12.72 5.30
C LEU A 595 52.52 12.78 6.72
N PHE A 596 53.81 13.12 6.84
CA PHE A 596 54.46 13.32 8.13
C PHE A 596 53.84 14.48 8.91
N TYR A 597 53.73 15.66 8.29
CA TYR A 597 53.20 16.86 8.96
C TYR A 597 51.71 16.72 9.29
N GLU A 598 50.93 16.05 8.42
CA GLU A 598 49.52 15.77 8.66
C GLU A 598 49.32 14.85 9.89
N GLU A 599 50.05 13.73 9.96
CA GLU A 599 49.92 12.83 11.12
C GLU A 599 50.50 13.41 12.41
N THR A 600 51.56 14.23 12.33
CA THR A 600 52.12 14.92 13.50
C THR A 600 51.13 15.94 14.06
N SER A 601 50.49 16.74 13.20
CA SER A 601 49.44 17.69 13.61
C SER A 601 48.23 16.96 14.23
N LYS A 602 47.76 15.88 13.60
CA LYS A 602 46.68 15.04 14.14
C LYS A 602 47.02 14.45 15.51
N ALA A 603 48.26 14.00 15.72
CA ALA A 603 48.68 13.43 17.00
C ALA A 603 48.52 14.43 18.15
N VAL A 604 48.93 15.69 17.94
CA VAL A 604 48.84 16.76 18.94
C VAL A 604 47.40 17.21 19.17
N TRP A 605 46.63 17.45 18.11
CA TRP A 605 45.25 17.93 18.22
C TRP A 605 44.29 16.87 18.80
N LEU A 606 44.42 15.61 18.41
CA LEU A 606 43.62 14.52 18.97
C LEU A 606 43.97 14.25 20.43
N TYR A 607 45.24 14.37 20.80
CA TYR A 607 45.66 14.28 22.20
C TYR A 607 44.96 15.33 23.07
N LEU A 608 44.96 16.60 22.63
CA LEU A 608 44.28 17.68 23.34
C LEU A 608 42.76 17.47 23.40
N SER A 609 42.15 17.06 22.30
CA SER A 609 40.73 16.69 22.22
C SER A 609 40.37 15.64 23.28
N ASP A 610 41.11 14.54 23.35
CA ASP A 610 40.81 13.43 24.25
C ASP A 610 41.19 13.72 25.72
N LYS A 611 42.26 14.48 25.98
CA LYS A 611 42.72 14.83 27.34
C LYS A 611 41.87 15.95 27.95
N LEU A 612 41.51 16.97 27.17
CA LEU A 612 40.69 18.11 27.62
C LEU A 612 39.19 17.91 27.39
N ASN A 613 38.78 16.78 26.80
CA ASN A 613 37.39 16.43 26.49
C ASN A 613 36.69 17.48 25.59
N ILE A 614 37.42 17.95 24.57
CA ILE A 614 36.95 18.92 23.60
C ILE A 614 36.42 18.16 22.37
N PRO A 615 35.17 18.36 21.94
CA PRO A 615 34.68 17.80 20.68
C PRO A 615 35.51 18.33 19.49
N LEU A 616 35.84 17.46 18.53
CA LEU A 616 36.62 17.82 17.32
C LEU A 616 36.02 18.98 16.52
N SER A 617 34.69 19.12 16.51
CA SER A 617 33.99 20.23 15.85
C SER A 617 34.23 21.60 16.49
N SER A 618 34.74 21.63 17.72
CA SER A 618 35.01 22.85 18.50
C SER A 618 36.50 23.04 18.81
N LEU A 619 37.36 22.23 18.19
CA LEU A 619 38.80 22.26 18.45
C LEU A 619 39.45 23.42 17.68
N SER A 620 39.45 24.61 18.29
CA SER A 620 40.13 25.80 17.78
C SER A 620 41.29 26.23 18.69
N LYS A 621 42.18 27.08 18.18
CA LYS A 621 43.30 27.63 18.97
C LYS A 621 42.80 28.43 20.17
N GLU A 622 41.71 29.17 19.99
CA GLU A 622 41.09 29.99 21.04
C GLU A 622 40.46 29.12 22.12
N PHE A 623 39.70 28.10 21.73
CA PHE A 623 39.00 27.21 22.67
C PHE A 623 39.97 26.31 23.45
N SER A 624 41.04 25.83 22.78
CA SER A 624 42.10 25.07 23.44
C SER A 624 42.91 25.91 24.43
N SER A 625 43.19 27.19 24.12
CA SER A 625 43.91 28.09 25.04
C SER A 625 43.08 28.41 26.29
N GLN A 626 41.77 28.64 26.11
CA GLN A 626 40.85 28.83 27.23
C GLN A 626 40.87 27.61 28.17
N LYS A 627 40.76 26.39 27.61
CA LYS A 627 40.76 25.14 28.38
C LYS A 627 42.09 24.82 29.05
N LEU A 628 43.22 25.16 28.43
CA LEU A 628 44.54 25.00 29.02
C LEU A 628 44.78 26.00 30.16
N THR A 629 44.24 27.21 30.05
CA THR A 629 44.31 28.23 31.10
C THR A 629 43.44 27.87 32.31
N GLU A 630 42.24 27.32 32.09
CA GLU A 630 41.39 26.75 33.16
C GLU A 630 42.09 25.62 33.94
N LYS A 631 43.06 24.95 33.32
CA LYS A 631 43.88 23.88 33.92
C LYS A 631 45.22 24.37 34.49
N ASN A 632 45.45 25.68 34.56
CA ASN A 632 46.69 26.31 35.07
C ASN A 632 47.96 25.89 34.32
N ILE A 633 47.88 25.56 33.04
CA ILE A 633 49.05 25.22 32.22
C ILE A 633 49.84 26.48 31.88
N SER A 634 51.16 26.43 32.02
CA SER A 634 52.04 27.58 31.81
C SER A 634 51.88 28.18 30.40
N GLN A 635 51.90 29.52 30.32
CA GLN A 635 51.79 30.23 29.05
C GLN A 635 52.95 29.89 28.09
N GLU A 636 54.08 29.46 28.62
CA GLU A 636 55.22 29.00 27.83
C GLU A 636 54.91 27.69 27.09
N LEU A 637 54.26 26.72 27.75
CA LEU A 637 53.88 25.45 27.14
C LEU A 637 52.75 25.62 26.11
N GLN A 638 51.83 26.56 26.35
CA GLN A 638 50.81 26.92 25.36
C GLN A 638 51.44 27.55 24.11
N LYS A 639 52.45 28.42 24.27
CA LYS A 639 53.21 28.99 23.13
C LYS A 639 53.97 27.90 22.37
N GLU A 640 54.59 26.95 23.07
CA GLU A 640 55.28 25.81 22.47
C GLU A 640 54.32 24.93 21.65
N LEU A 641 53.11 24.67 22.16
CA LEU A 641 52.03 23.97 21.45
C LEU A 641 51.65 24.66 20.14
N TYR A 642 51.38 25.96 20.19
CA TYR A 642 50.98 26.71 19.00
C TYR A 642 52.13 26.87 18.00
N ARG A 643 53.37 26.96 18.47
CA ARG A 643 54.54 26.95 17.59
C ARG A 643 54.61 25.64 16.79
N VAL A 644 54.54 24.48 17.45
CA VAL A 644 54.65 23.17 16.78
C VAL A 644 53.48 22.91 15.84
N THR A 645 52.25 23.23 16.25
CA THR A 645 51.06 23.05 15.39
C THR A 645 51.06 24.01 14.19
N ASN A 646 51.45 25.27 14.37
CA ASN A 646 51.60 26.23 13.27
C ASN A 646 52.71 25.80 12.30
N GLU A 647 53.84 25.28 12.79
CA GLU A 647 54.90 24.76 11.93
C GLU A 647 54.40 23.60 11.05
N CYS A 648 53.61 22.68 11.61
CA CYS A 648 52.98 21.61 10.83
C CYS A 648 51.97 22.15 9.80
N GLU A 649 51.12 23.11 10.18
CA GLU A 649 50.12 23.70 9.29
C GLU A 649 50.80 24.48 8.14
N MET A 650 51.79 25.32 8.44
CA MET A 650 52.55 26.06 7.42
C MET A 650 53.24 25.14 6.43
N ALA A 651 53.84 24.04 6.91
CA ALA A 651 54.50 23.05 6.05
C ALA A 651 53.53 22.26 5.15
N LEU A 652 52.24 22.19 5.51
CA LEU A 652 51.20 21.52 4.70
C LEU A 652 50.61 22.41 3.62
N TYR A 653 50.56 23.73 3.85
CA TYR A 653 49.79 24.66 3.03
C TYR A 653 50.64 25.69 2.26
N THR A 654 51.97 25.72 2.45
CA THR A 654 52.87 26.59 1.67
C THR A 654 53.73 25.81 0.68
N PRO A 655 53.87 26.25 -0.60
CA PRO A 655 54.64 25.52 -1.61
C PRO A 655 56.16 25.49 -1.37
N ASP A 656 56.71 26.45 -0.59
CA ASP A 656 58.17 26.67 -0.45
C ASP A 656 58.65 26.84 1.00
N GLY A 657 57.92 26.32 2.00
CA GLY A 657 58.16 26.66 3.41
C GLY A 657 58.28 25.48 4.36
N GLY A 658 59.45 24.84 4.41
CA GLY A 658 59.78 23.95 5.53
C GLY A 658 60.89 22.92 5.33
N CYS A 659 61.69 23.01 4.26
CA CYS A 659 62.90 22.19 4.18
C CYS A 659 63.79 22.46 5.40
N MET A 660 64.16 21.37 6.09
CA MET A 660 65.20 21.24 7.13
C MET A 660 64.79 21.12 8.61
N ARG A 661 63.53 20.81 8.97
CA ARG A 661 63.19 20.55 10.39
C ARG A 661 62.22 19.39 10.70
N MET A 662 61.98 18.42 9.81
CA MET A 662 61.10 17.26 10.12
C MET A 662 61.53 16.51 11.39
N HIS A 663 62.82 16.22 11.55
CA HIS A 663 63.36 15.58 12.76
C HIS A 663 63.20 16.43 14.02
N GLN A 664 63.35 17.74 13.91
CA GLN A 664 63.21 18.67 15.03
C GLN A 664 61.73 18.81 15.41
N THR A 665 60.83 18.95 14.43
CA THR A 665 59.38 19.01 14.64
C THR A 665 58.86 17.73 15.30
N TYR A 666 59.36 16.57 14.89
CA TYR A 666 59.03 15.30 15.54
C TYR A 666 59.48 15.26 17.00
N SER A 667 60.73 15.65 17.26
CA SER A 667 61.26 15.69 18.63
C SER A 667 60.50 16.67 19.52
N ASP A 668 60.16 17.83 18.97
CA ASP A 668 59.40 18.88 19.66
C ASP A 668 57.97 18.42 19.95
N ALA A 669 57.27 17.81 18.98
CA ALA A 669 55.94 17.25 19.18
C ALA A 669 55.91 16.13 20.22
N PHE A 670 56.93 15.24 20.20
CA PHE A 670 57.07 14.18 21.19
C PHE A 670 57.32 14.74 22.61
N LYS A 671 58.26 15.67 22.75
CA LYS A 671 58.54 16.34 24.04
C LYS A 671 57.34 17.13 24.53
N LEU A 672 56.64 17.82 23.64
CA LEU A 672 55.45 18.60 23.95
C LEU A 672 54.33 17.71 24.50
N ILE A 673 54.03 16.58 23.86
CA ILE A 673 53.01 15.63 24.35
C ILE A 673 53.42 15.07 25.72
N GLY A 674 54.70 14.78 25.94
CA GLY A 674 55.22 14.36 27.25
C GLY A 674 55.03 15.43 28.34
N LYS A 675 55.47 16.67 28.07
CA LYS A 675 55.31 17.80 29.00
C LYS A 675 53.83 18.10 29.29
N LEU A 676 52.96 18.04 28.27
CA LEU A 676 51.53 18.22 28.43
C LEU A 676 50.92 17.08 29.24
N GLU A 677 51.38 15.85 29.08
CA GLU A 677 50.93 14.72 29.89
C GLU A 677 51.31 14.88 31.35
N ASP A 678 52.54 15.29 31.64
CA ASP A 678 52.99 15.53 33.02
C ASP A 678 52.22 16.68 33.69
N ALA A 679 51.85 17.70 32.91
CA ALA A 679 51.10 18.85 33.41
C ALA A 679 49.58 18.63 33.50
N LEU A 680 49.02 17.68 32.74
CA LEU A 680 47.58 17.39 32.66
C LEU A 680 47.16 16.08 33.33
N SER A 681 48.11 15.30 33.87
CA SER A 681 47.85 14.12 34.70
C SER A 681 47.59 14.53 36.15
#